data_AF-A0A7S2SWN0-F1
#
_entry.id   AF-A0A7S2SWN0-F1
#
_cell.length_a   1.000
_cell.length_b   1.000
_cell.length_c   1.000
_cell.angle_alpha   90.00
_cell.angle_beta   90.00
_cell.angle_gamma   90.00
#
_symmetry.space_group_name_H-M   'P 1'
#
loop_
_entity.id
_entity.type
_entity.pdbx_description
1 polymer ?
#
loop_
_entity_poly.entity_id
_entity_poly.type
_entity_poly.pdbx_seq_one_letter_code
_entity_poly.pdbx_strand_id
1 'polypeptide(L)'
;GGPLRRQCLVCEMAASGGDWCAVLLAAGHSEESQFGENLRRRDSSGMHAGLMRTPKALTPIGSTPLVEHWIAQFNACGVTDFVIVTNATYAPAFREWAQAKGYPASCVLDDGTASNATRLGAAGDLALACRSCEGLRGKNALVIAGDTLVYRDFNLAEFLATPQEECSGCLMYYPVSSLGETGMRGVVELDSSSSRVLRLLEKPDPTTTASRFASPAVYALRHGLIHLVEAYASSRAKQPVGEWSALGKCMAHLIDQPGVTVYGLEVSGHFDVQSLTRYQELNTYFEHTLDARLNTRDASVVTERAHARIGLMGNPSDGFNGKTVSMLLHNFHAEVVLESSDRLTLVRHPEHDRTEFSSLVDYHRYASLNGYYGGLRLIQAVCKKFAECCERASIDPSRLQKNFRLSYDTNIPRMVGLSGSSAIVTAAFRALLRFYGLSTEELGIPKARLPQVILDVETAELGITAGLQDRVIQVYGGLVHMNFSKEHLDSLGHGVYEELPVELLPPLYLAYNARAAGDSGKVHSNVRHRWMEGDPIVRQGMATVAGLADSCAEALRERRFGDIAALMKENFRNRRLMYGDEVVGARNIEMIELAAAHGMAAKFTGSGGAVVCIRDFGTGQADVAAEKFEFSPAEEKSIQESFAAKGFEFFRVQTALDETAPLLSSPDANREKSSEGDRVASAAASVSTSRHAKSRAMVLQID
;
A
#
# COMPACT_ATOMS: atom_id res chain seq x y z
N GLY A 1 -40.21 11.32 -15.00
CA GLY A 1 -39.73 10.80 -13.71
C GLY A 1 -39.10 9.44 -13.95
N GLY A 2 -37.89 9.13 -13.48
CA GLY A 2 -36.90 9.95 -12.81
C GLY A 2 -35.62 9.13 -12.62
N PRO A 3 -34.41 9.69 -12.86
CA PRO A 3 -33.13 9.07 -12.54
C PRO A 3 -32.57 9.58 -11.18
N LEU A 4 -33.45 9.79 -10.19
CA LEU A 4 -33.11 10.32 -8.85
C LEU A 4 -33.05 9.25 -7.76
N ARG A 5 -33.18 7.95 -8.07
CA ARG A 5 -33.25 6.87 -7.07
C ARG A 5 -31.92 6.17 -6.72
N ARG A 6 -30.81 6.38 -7.44
CA ARG A 6 -29.54 5.67 -7.15
C ARG A 6 -28.65 6.34 -6.09
N GLN A 7 -28.78 7.66 -5.88
CA GLN A 7 -28.02 8.38 -4.85
C GLN A 7 -28.63 8.28 -3.44
N CYS A 8 -29.85 7.76 -3.31
CA CYS A 8 -30.51 7.57 -2.01
C CYS A 8 -30.10 6.24 -1.33
N LEU A 9 -29.61 5.25 -2.10
CA LEU A 9 -29.32 3.91 -1.56
C LEU A 9 -28.14 3.87 -0.59
N VAL A 10 -27.09 4.67 -0.74
CA VAL A 10 -25.92 4.57 0.17
C VAL A 10 -26.23 5.10 1.58
N CYS A 11 -27.11 6.10 1.70
CA CYS A 11 -27.59 6.57 3.00
C CYS A 11 -28.72 5.69 3.58
N GLU A 12 -29.52 5.01 2.73
CA GLU A 12 -30.52 4.02 3.17
C GLU A 12 -29.89 2.62 3.46
N MET A 13 -28.74 2.28 2.87
CA MET A 13 -28.08 0.97 3.04
C MET A 13 -27.50 0.77 4.44
N ALA A 14 -26.99 1.83 5.06
CA ALA A 14 -26.60 1.83 6.47
C ALA A 14 -27.79 1.57 7.42
N ALA A 15 -29.04 1.80 6.98
CA ALA A 15 -30.24 1.53 7.76
C ALA A 15 -30.71 0.06 7.70
N SER A 16 -30.19 -0.75 6.76
CA SER A 16 -30.66 -2.15 6.55
C SER A 16 -29.98 -3.20 7.44
N GLY A 17 -28.78 -2.94 7.96
CA GLY A 17 -28.01 -3.90 8.76
C GLY A 17 -28.63 -4.18 10.13
N GLY A 18 -29.37 -3.21 10.69
CA GLY A 18 -30.03 -3.32 12.00
C GLY A 18 -31.08 -4.43 12.09
N ASP A 19 -31.62 -4.87 10.96
CA ASP A 19 -32.63 -5.94 10.86
C ASP A 19 -32.01 -7.34 10.74
N TRP A 20 -30.68 -7.47 10.72
CA TRP A 20 -29.98 -8.75 10.60
C TRP A 20 -29.27 -9.14 11.88
N CYS A 21 -29.24 -10.44 12.14
CA CYS A 21 -28.36 -11.06 13.12
C CYS A 21 -27.51 -12.14 12.44
N ALA A 22 -26.19 -12.07 12.61
CA ALA A 22 -25.28 -13.06 12.05
C ALA A 22 -25.15 -14.30 12.93
N VAL A 23 -25.18 -15.49 12.34
CA VAL A 23 -25.08 -16.78 13.00
C VAL A 23 -23.88 -17.54 12.43
N LEU A 24 -22.80 -17.63 13.20
CA LEU A 24 -21.60 -18.37 12.82
C LEU A 24 -21.63 -19.77 13.45
N LEU A 25 -21.63 -20.79 12.61
CA LEU A 25 -21.73 -22.18 13.03
C LEU A 25 -20.33 -22.78 13.20
N ALA A 26 -19.87 -22.88 14.45
CA ALA A 26 -18.52 -23.28 14.84
C ALA A 26 -18.49 -24.47 15.83
N ALA A 27 -19.51 -25.32 15.83
CA ALA A 27 -19.64 -26.48 16.73
C ALA A 27 -18.99 -27.78 16.20
N GLY A 28 -18.17 -27.69 15.15
CA GLY A 28 -17.48 -28.86 14.60
C GLY A 28 -16.52 -29.52 15.60
N HIS A 29 -16.68 -30.81 15.85
CA HIS A 29 -15.79 -31.60 16.73
C HIS A 29 -14.48 -31.91 16.00
N SER A 30 -13.36 -31.28 16.41
CA SER A 30 -12.11 -31.30 15.63
C SER A 30 -11.12 -32.41 16.00
N GLU A 31 -11.38 -33.17 17.07
CA GLU A 31 -10.51 -34.30 17.50
C GLU A 31 -10.37 -35.40 16.43
N GLU A 32 -11.30 -35.46 15.47
CA GLU A 32 -11.28 -36.37 14.31
C GLU A 32 -11.45 -35.62 12.96
N SER A 33 -11.12 -34.32 12.90
CA SER A 33 -11.16 -33.62 11.61
C SER A 33 -9.96 -34.02 10.75
N GLN A 34 -10.18 -34.20 9.44
CA GLN A 34 -9.10 -34.38 8.47
C GLN A 34 -8.01 -33.30 8.61
N PHE A 35 -8.35 -32.09 9.10
CA PHE A 35 -7.39 -31.03 9.36
C PHE A 35 -6.35 -31.40 10.42
N GLY A 36 -6.78 -31.82 11.62
CA GLY A 36 -5.86 -32.18 12.71
C GLY A 36 -5.01 -33.42 12.39
N GLU A 37 -5.57 -34.40 11.68
CA GLU A 37 -4.80 -35.57 11.25
C GLU A 37 -3.83 -35.26 10.09
N ASN A 38 -4.24 -34.43 9.12
CA ASN A 38 -3.35 -33.94 8.07
C ASN A 38 -2.23 -33.06 8.63
N LEU A 39 -2.51 -32.25 9.64
CA LEU A 39 -1.51 -31.41 10.30
C LEU A 39 -0.46 -32.28 10.99
N ARG A 40 -0.86 -33.30 11.76
CA ARG A 40 0.07 -34.28 12.37
C ARG A 40 0.95 -35.02 11.36
N ARG A 41 0.41 -35.33 10.17
CA ARG A 41 1.12 -36.10 9.13
C ARG A 41 2.00 -35.25 8.21
N ARG A 42 1.67 -33.97 8.01
CA ARG A 42 2.32 -33.10 7.00
C ARG A 42 3.11 -31.92 7.57
N ASP A 43 2.91 -31.52 8.82
CA ASP A 43 3.73 -30.49 9.45
C ASP A 43 5.05 -31.09 9.98
N SER A 44 6.06 -31.19 9.11
CA SER A 44 7.42 -31.61 9.49
C SER A 44 8.19 -30.52 10.25
N SER A 45 7.69 -29.28 10.28
CA SER A 45 8.37 -28.11 10.84
C SER A 45 8.04 -27.86 12.32
N GLY A 46 6.92 -28.39 12.80
CA GLY A 46 6.40 -28.13 14.14
C GLY A 46 5.81 -26.72 14.35
N MET A 47 5.88 -25.85 13.34
CA MET A 47 5.40 -24.45 13.43
C MET A 47 3.88 -24.34 13.61
N HIS A 48 3.11 -25.35 13.20
CA HIS A 48 1.64 -25.32 13.24
C HIS A 48 1.07 -26.16 14.39
N ALA A 49 1.90 -26.71 15.28
CA ALA A 49 1.46 -27.57 16.38
C ALA A 49 0.37 -26.94 17.27
N GLY A 50 0.38 -25.60 17.42
CA GLY A 50 -0.65 -24.86 18.16
C GLY A 50 -2.05 -24.86 17.52
N LEU A 51 -2.14 -25.09 16.21
CA LEU A 51 -3.43 -25.14 15.50
C LEU A 51 -4.22 -26.42 15.83
N MET A 52 -3.57 -27.47 16.35
CA MET A 52 -4.19 -28.75 16.69
C MET A 52 -5.32 -28.65 17.73
N ARG A 53 -5.30 -27.64 18.59
CA ARG A 53 -6.25 -27.45 19.70
C ARG A 53 -7.12 -26.21 19.52
N THR A 54 -6.93 -25.48 18.43
CA THR A 54 -7.64 -24.23 18.17
C THR A 54 -8.92 -24.54 17.39
N PRO A 55 -10.10 -24.04 17.82
CA PRO A 55 -11.32 -24.16 17.02
C PRO A 55 -11.12 -23.51 15.65
N LYS A 56 -11.63 -24.11 14.58
CA LYS A 56 -11.39 -23.61 13.20
C LYS A 56 -11.72 -22.14 13.01
N ALA A 57 -12.79 -21.65 13.62
CA ALA A 57 -13.19 -20.24 13.53
C ALA A 57 -12.26 -19.29 14.31
N LEU A 58 -11.46 -19.80 15.25
CA LEU A 58 -10.43 -19.05 15.97
C LEU A 58 -9.03 -19.27 15.40
N THR A 59 -8.88 -20.09 14.35
CA THR A 59 -7.61 -20.27 13.67
C THR A 59 -7.10 -18.91 13.16
N PRO A 60 -5.84 -18.54 13.46
CA PRO A 60 -5.26 -17.27 13.02
C PRO A 60 -5.09 -17.25 11.50
N ILE A 61 -5.64 -16.25 10.84
CA ILE A 61 -5.40 -15.93 9.42
C ILE A 61 -4.61 -14.62 9.39
N GLY A 62 -3.29 -14.73 9.18
CA GLY A 62 -2.32 -13.69 9.51
C GLY A 62 -2.31 -13.45 11.02
N SER A 63 -2.41 -12.18 11.43
CA SER A 63 -2.53 -11.79 12.85
C SER A 63 -3.96 -11.84 13.40
N THR A 64 -4.95 -12.21 12.57
CA THR A 64 -6.38 -12.05 12.90
C THR A 64 -7.13 -13.39 12.83
N PRO A 65 -7.83 -13.83 13.89
CA PRO A 65 -8.65 -15.04 13.87
C PRO A 65 -9.70 -15.04 12.74
N LEU A 66 -10.00 -16.20 12.15
CA LEU A 66 -10.96 -16.33 11.03
C LEU A 66 -12.28 -15.60 11.30
N VAL A 67 -12.88 -15.80 12.48
CA VAL A 67 -14.16 -15.19 12.89
C VAL A 67 -14.14 -13.65 12.82
N GLU A 68 -13.01 -13.02 13.11
CA GLU A 68 -12.87 -11.56 13.13
C GLU A 68 -12.90 -10.97 11.71
N HIS A 69 -12.55 -11.74 10.68
CA HIS A 69 -12.70 -11.29 9.30
C HIS A 69 -14.17 -11.14 8.91
N TRP A 70 -15.06 -12.02 9.41
CA TRP A 70 -16.50 -11.88 9.23
C TRP A 70 -17.08 -10.74 10.08
N ILE A 71 -16.66 -10.63 11.35
CA ILE A 71 -17.13 -9.54 12.22
C ILE A 71 -16.75 -8.17 11.67
N ALA A 72 -15.57 -8.04 11.07
CA ALA A 72 -15.19 -6.81 10.36
C ALA A 72 -16.15 -6.48 9.20
N GLN A 73 -16.65 -7.48 8.47
CA GLN A 73 -17.66 -7.27 7.42
C GLN A 73 -19.02 -6.89 8.02
N PHE A 74 -19.43 -7.51 9.12
CA PHE A 74 -20.69 -7.19 9.81
C PHE A 74 -20.70 -5.72 10.25
N ASN A 75 -19.62 -5.29 10.91
CA ASN A 75 -19.46 -3.92 11.37
C ASN A 75 -19.48 -2.92 10.20
N ALA A 76 -18.85 -3.27 9.07
CA ALA A 76 -18.82 -2.42 7.89
C ALA A 76 -20.20 -2.22 7.23
N CYS A 77 -21.11 -3.21 7.32
CA CYS A 77 -22.46 -3.12 6.77
C CYS A 77 -23.55 -2.87 7.84
N GLY A 78 -23.17 -2.53 9.07
CA GLY A 78 -24.10 -2.18 10.14
C GLY A 78 -24.85 -3.35 10.78
N VAL A 79 -24.38 -4.60 10.62
CA VAL A 79 -24.89 -5.76 11.35
C VAL A 79 -24.20 -5.81 12.71
N THR A 80 -24.91 -5.42 13.76
CA THR A 80 -24.35 -5.30 15.11
C THR A 80 -24.57 -6.54 15.98
N ASP A 81 -25.58 -7.34 15.67
CA ASP A 81 -25.91 -8.55 16.42
C ASP A 81 -25.30 -9.78 15.75
N PHE A 82 -24.51 -10.54 16.49
CA PHE A 82 -24.03 -11.84 16.03
C PHE A 82 -23.97 -12.86 17.17
N VAL A 83 -24.07 -14.13 16.79
CA VAL A 83 -23.89 -15.27 17.69
C VAL A 83 -22.99 -16.31 17.04
N ILE A 84 -22.08 -16.85 17.83
CA ILE A 84 -21.24 -17.99 17.49
C ILE A 84 -21.81 -19.20 18.19
N VAL A 85 -22.33 -20.16 17.43
CA VAL A 85 -22.78 -21.44 17.97
C VAL A 85 -21.60 -22.39 18.00
N THR A 86 -21.27 -22.91 19.17
CA THR A 86 -20.12 -23.80 19.36
C THR A 86 -20.46 -24.95 20.30
N ASN A 87 -19.56 -25.91 20.42
CA ASN A 87 -19.75 -27.09 21.27
C ASN A 87 -19.18 -26.87 22.68
N ALA A 88 -19.55 -27.73 23.63
CA ALA A 88 -19.11 -27.62 25.03
C ALA A 88 -17.58 -27.67 25.17
N THR A 89 -16.90 -28.37 24.25
CA THR A 89 -15.43 -28.47 24.21
C THR A 89 -14.76 -27.14 23.86
N TYR A 90 -15.31 -26.37 22.92
CA TYR A 90 -14.73 -25.11 22.45
C TYR A 90 -15.38 -23.85 23.03
N ALA A 91 -16.52 -23.97 23.70
CA ALA A 91 -17.19 -22.86 24.37
C ALA A 91 -16.27 -22.04 25.29
N PRO A 92 -15.37 -22.63 26.10
CA PRO A 92 -14.41 -21.85 26.90
C PRO A 92 -13.51 -20.94 26.06
N ALA A 93 -12.97 -21.43 24.94
CA ALA A 93 -12.08 -20.66 24.06
C ALA A 93 -12.80 -19.48 23.40
N PHE A 94 -14.04 -19.68 22.95
CA PHE A 94 -14.85 -18.59 22.40
C PHE A 94 -15.28 -17.57 23.46
N ARG A 95 -15.57 -18.00 24.70
CA ARG A 95 -15.88 -17.07 25.80
C ARG A 95 -14.66 -16.23 26.19
N GLU A 96 -13.47 -16.82 26.22
CA GLU A 96 -12.22 -16.10 26.44
C GLU A 96 -11.93 -15.09 25.32
N TRP A 97 -12.08 -15.51 24.05
CA TRP A 97 -11.98 -14.60 22.91
C TRP A 97 -12.99 -13.45 22.98
N ALA A 98 -14.25 -13.73 23.28
CA ALA A 98 -15.31 -12.72 23.39
C ALA A 98 -14.99 -11.71 24.50
N GLN A 99 -14.56 -12.19 25.68
CA GLN A 99 -14.14 -11.35 26.80
C GLN A 99 -12.94 -10.47 26.44
N ALA A 100 -11.90 -11.03 25.80
CA ALA A 100 -10.71 -10.29 25.40
C ALA A 100 -11.02 -9.18 24.38
N LYS A 101 -12.08 -9.35 23.59
CA LYS A 101 -12.53 -8.39 22.57
C LYS A 101 -13.63 -7.43 23.05
N GLY A 102 -14.13 -7.63 24.27
CA GLY A 102 -15.21 -6.81 24.82
C GLY A 102 -16.60 -7.12 24.26
N TYR A 103 -16.79 -8.30 23.64
CA TYR A 103 -18.11 -8.76 23.20
C TYR A 103 -18.91 -9.33 24.39
N PRO A 104 -20.25 -9.22 24.37
CA PRO A 104 -21.08 -9.76 25.43
C PRO A 104 -21.02 -11.29 25.44
N ALA A 105 -21.06 -11.91 26.62
CA ALA A 105 -21.04 -13.38 26.75
C ALA A 105 -22.19 -14.07 25.99
N SER A 106 -23.30 -13.36 25.75
CA SER A 106 -24.44 -13.82 24.96
C SER A 106 -24.13 -14.03 23.46
N CYS A 107 -22.99 -13.54 22.95
CA CYS A 107 -22.57 -13.79 21.58
C CYS A 107 -22.00 -15.20 21.39
N VAL A 108 -21.85 -16.00 22.45
CA VAL A 108 -21.37 -17.39 22.38
C VAL A 108 -22.49 -18.32 22.88
N LEU A 109 -23.01 -19.15 21.98
CA LEU A 109 -24.04 -20.14 22.28
C LEU A 109 -23.43 -21.54 22.30
N ASP A 110 -23.47 -22.17 23.46
CA ASP A 110 -23.00 -23.53 23.70
C ASP A 110 -24.12 -24.52 23.36
N ASP A 111 -23.88 -25.44 22.42
CA ASP A 111 -24.83 -26.46 21.99
C ASP A 111 -24.97 -27.63 22.99
N GLY A 112 -24.09 -27.68 24.01
CA GLY A 112 -24.07 -28.69 25.06
C GLY A 112 -23.46 -30.03 24.64
N THR A 113 -22.97 -30.17 23.40
CA THR A 113 -22.39 -31.40 22.88
C THR A 113 -20.88 -31.45 23.13
N ALA A 114 -20.36 -32.61 23.52
CA ALA A 114 -18.94 -32.79 23.84
C ALA A 114 -18.23 -33.75 22.88
N SER A 115 -18.96 -34.39 21.96
CA SER A 115 -18.38 -35.34 21.01
C SER A 115 -19.12 -35.35 19.68
N ASN A 116 -18.42 -35.84 18.65
CA ASN A 116 -18.99 -36.02 17.32
C ASN A 116 -20.24 -36.93 17.33
N ALA A 117 -20.33 -37.89 18.25
CA ALA A 117 -21.49 -38.79 18.37
C ALA A 117 -22.74 -38.10 18.96
N THR A 118 -22.56 -37.05 19.75
CA THR A 118 -23.64 -36.30 20.40
C THR A 118 -24.00 -34.99 19.69
N ARG A 119 -23.31 -34.67 18.59
CA ARG A 119 -23.46 -33.43 17.82
C ARG A 119 -24.89 -33.19 17.36
N LEU A 120 -25.32 -31.92 17.35
CA LEU A 120 -26.56 -31.51 16.69
C LEU A 120 -26.37 -31.38 15.17
N GLY A 121 -25.15 -30.98 14.76
CA GLY A 121 -24.77 -30.65 13.40
C GLY A 121 -25.33 -29.30 12.94
N ALA A 122 -24.79 -28.76 11.84
CA ALA A 122 -24.97 -27.35 11.47
C ALA A 122 -26.44 -26.88 11.37
N ALA A 123 -27.35 -27.72 10.88
CA ALA A 123 -28.78 -27.39 10.85
C ALA A 123 -29.43 -27.40 12.25
N GLY A 124 -28.99 -28.31 13.12
CA GLY A 124 -29.42 -28.34 14.52
C GLY A 124 -28.88 -27.15 15.32
N ASP A 125 -27.63 -26.78 15.08
CA ASP A 125 -26.96 -25.60 15.67
C ASP A 125 -27.66 -24.31 15.25
N LEU A 126 -28.00 -24.18 13.97
CA LEU A 126 -28.80 -23.05 13.48
C LEU A 126 -30.17 -23.01 14.15
N ALA A 127 -30.87 -24.14 14.24
CA ALA A 127 -32.18 -24.20 14.90
C ALA A 127 -32.08 -23.88 16.40
N LEU A 128 -30.98 -24.23 17.07
CA LEU A 128 -30.71 -23.83 18.45
C LEU A 128 -30.53 -22.31 18.55
N ALA A 129 -29.77 -21.70 17.63
CA ALA A 129 -29.61 -20.25 17.58
C ALA A 129 -30.96 -19.55 17.40
N CYS A 130 -31.79 -20.00 16.45
CA CYS A 130 -33.13 -19.43 16.20
C CYS A 130 -34.01 -19.41 17.46
N ARG A 131 -33.99 -20.49 18.26
CA ARG A 131 -34.79 -20.59 19.49
C ARG A 131 -34.25 -19.78 20.66
N SER A 132 -32.92 -19.77 20.81
CA SER A 132 -32.27 -19.33 22.04
C SER A 132 -31.73 -17.90 21.98
N CYS A 133 -31.48 -17.34 20.79
CA CYS A 133 -30.87 -16.02 20.64
C CYS A 133 -31.94 -14.93 20.55
N GLU A 134 -31.94 -14.02 21.53
CA GLU A 134 -32.83 -12.85 21.49
C GLU A 134 -32.58 -11.96 20.28
N GLY A 135 -31.33 -11.85 19.83
CA GLY A 135 -30.94 -11.09 18.64
C GLY A 135 -31.56 -11.59 17.33
N LEU A 136 -32.03 -12.84 17.26
CA LEU A 136 -32.73 -13.38 16.09
C LEU A 136 -34.25 -13.19 16.14
N ARG A 137 -34.83 -12.81 17.28
CA ARG A 137 -36.28 -12.66 17.42
C ARG A 137 -36.78 -11.49 16.58
N GLY A 138 -37.55 -11.79 15.54
CA GLY A 138 -38.09 -10.78 14.62
C GLY A 138 -37.06 -10.19 13.65
N LYS A 139 -35.83 -10.71 13.62
CA LYS A 139 -34.77 -10.30 12.70
C LYS A 139 -34.54 -11.32 11.59
N ASN A 140 -33.86 -10.88 10.54
CA ASN A 140 -33.31 -11.72 9.49
C ASN A 140 -32.03 -12.41 10.01
N ALA A 141 -31.67 -13.57 9.44
CA ALA A 141 -30.46 -14.31 9.83
C ALA A 141 -29.42 -14.35 8.71
N LEU A 142 -28.20 -13.94 8.99
CA LEU A 142 -27.04 -14.17 8.12
C LEU A 142 -26.28 -15.40 8.64
N VAL A 143 -26.46 -16.55 7.99
CA VAL A 143 -25.91 -17.83 8.41
C VAL A 143 -24.61 -18.11 7.68
N ILE A 144 -23.54 -18.40 8.43
CA ILE A 144 -22.19 -18.63 7.90
C ILE A 144 -21.60 -19.90 8.53
N ALA A 145 -21.03 -20.78 7.69
CA ALA A 145 -20.19 -21.86 8.17
C ALA A 145 -18.90 -21.30 8.79
N GLY A 146 -18.63 -21.62 10.07
CA GLY A 146 -17.56 -21.00 10.86
C GLY A 146 -16.14 -21.35 10.43
N ASP A 147 -15.95 -22.24 9.46
CA ASP A 147 -14.65 -22.58 8.89
C ASP A 147 -14.44 -22.04 7.47
N THR A 148 -15.31 -21.15 7.00
CA THR A 148 -15.29 -20.62 5.63
C THR A 148 -15.05 -19.12 5.60
N LEU A 149 -14.24 -18.67 4.63
CA LEU A 149 -14.13 -17.27 4.19
C LEU A 149 -14.32 -17.19 2.67
N VAL A 150 -14.80 -16.07 2.16
CA VAL A 150 -14.90 -15.81 0.72
C VAL A 150 -13.80 -14.84 0.27
N TYR A 151 -13.55 -14.78 -1.04
CA TYR A 151 -12.64 -13.77 -1.60
C TYR A 151 -13.14 -12.35 -1.28
N ARG A 152 -12.20 -11.39 -1.18
CA ARG A 152 -12.46 -10.02 -0.74
C ARG A 152 -13.08 -9.11 -1.82
N ASP A 153 -13.35 -9.66 -3.00
CA ASP A 153 -14.10 -9.04 -4.10
C ASP A 153 -15.62 -9.10 -3.91
N PHE A 154 -16.08 -9.77 -2.85
CA PHE A 154 -17.46 -9.80 -2.40
C PHE A 154 -17.82 -8.61 -1.49
N ASN A 155 -19.05 -8.07 -1.64
CA ASN A 155 -19.61 -7.02 -0.79
C ASN A 155 -20.81 -7.52 0.03
N LEU A 156 -20.66 -7.59 1.36
CA LEU A 156 -21.72 -8.06 2.26
C LEU A 156 -22.96 -7.15 2.27
N ALA A 157 -22.77 -5.84 2.17
CA ALA A 157 -23.89 -4.91 2.15
C ALA A 157 -24.79 -5.14 0.92
N GLU A 158 -24.18 -5.40 -0.25
CA GLU A 158 -24.93 -5.72 -1.47
C GLU A 158 -25.70 -7.03 -1.35
N PHE A 159 -25.09 -8.06 -0.76
CA PHE A 159 -25.74 -9.35 -0.52
C PHE A 159 -26.99 -9.20 0.34
N LEU A 160 -26.89 -8.46 1.45
CA LEU A 160 -28.01 -8.22 2.37
C LEU A 160 -29.06 -7.25 1.80
N ALA A 161 -28.63 -6.32 0.95
CA ALA A 161 -29.50 -5.31 0.35
C ALA A 161 -30.28 -5.81 -0.88
N THR A 162 -29.99 -7.01 -1.39
CA THR A 162 -30.64 -7.60 -2.59
C THR A 162 -32.18 -7.43 -2.54
N PRO A 163 -32.75 -6.44 -3.27
CA PRO A 163 -34.14 -6.05 -3.14
C PRO A 163 -34.90 -6.65 -4.32
N GLN A 164 -35.21 -7.95 -4.24
CA GLN A 164 -36.21 -8.54 -5.12
C GLN A 164 -37.53 -8.57 -4.35
N GLU A 165 -38.59 -8.02 -4.95
CA GLU A 165 -39.95 -8.09 -4.39
C GLU A 165 -40.25 -9.55 -4.03
N GLU A 166 -40.76 -9.80 -2.81
CA GLU A 166 -41.12 -11.14 -2.31
C GLU A 166 -39.96 -12.13 -2.05
N CYS A 167 -38.70 -11.67 -2.05
CA CYS A 167 -37.56 -12.52 -1.72
C CYS A 167 -37.61 -13.04 -0.27
N SER A 168 -37.56 -14.36 -0.11
CA SER A 168 -37.49 -15.04 1.20
C SER A 168 -36.05 -15.21 1.71
N GLY A 169 -35.06 -15.19 0.83
CA GLY A 169 -33.65 -15.24 1.20
C GLY A 169 -32.68 -15.22 0.03
N CYS A 170 -31.38 -15.18 0.32
CA CYS A 170 -30.31 -15.25 -0.67
C CYS A 170 -29.25 -16.28 -0.25
N LEU A 171 -28.52 -16.82 -1.22
CA LEU A 171 -27.33 -17.64 -0.98
C LEU A 171 -26.20 -17.22 -1.90
N MET A 172 -24.96 -17.46 -1.45
CA MET A 172 -23.79 -17.31 -2.31
C MET A 172 -23.55 -18.56 -3.15
N TYR A 173 -23.05 -18.38 -4.36
CA TYR A 173 -22.58 -19.49 -5.19
C TYR A 173 -21.32 -19.12 -5.98
N TYR A 174 -20.57 -20.11 -6.44
CA TYR A 174 -19.39 -19.93 -7.28
C TYR A 174 -19.25 -21.08 -8.29
N PRO A 175 -18.64 -20.85 -9.47
CA PRO A 175 -18.43 -21.89 -10.48
C PRO A 175 -17.40 -22.93 -10.02
N VAL A 176 -17.65 -24.21 -10.31
CA VAL A 176 -16.72 -25.33 -10.09
C VAL A 176 -16.29 -25.96 -11.42
N SER A 177 -14.98 -26.14 -11.60
CA SER A 177 -14.37 -26.54 -12.87
C SER A 177 -14.37 -28.05 -13.11
N SER A 178 -14.52 -28.86 -12.06
CA SER A 178 -14.35 -30.31 -12.13
C SER A 178 -15.59 -31.09 -11.67
N LEU A 179 -15.86 -32.22 -12.34
CA LEU A 179 -16.97 -33.13 -11.99
C LEU A 179 -16.82 -33.70 -10.58
N GLY A 180 -15.60 -33.92 -10.08
CA GLY A 180 -15.37 -34.54 -8.77
C GLY A 180 -15.70 -33.62 -7.59
N GLU A 181 -15.72 -32.30 -7.79
CA GLU A 181 -15.93 -31.32 -6.71
C GLU A 181 -17.39 -31.23 -6.25
N THR A 182 -18.35 -31.62 -7.08
CA THR A 182 -19.78 -31.57 -6.73
C THR A 182 -20.13 -32.55 -5.60
N GLY A 183 -19.46 -33.70 -5.53
CA GLY A 183 -19.68 -34.72 -4.49
C GLY A 183 -19.20 -34.30 -3.10
N MET A 184 -18.46 -33.19 -2.98
CA MET A 184 -17.93 -32.70 -1.71
C MET A 184 -18.68 -31.47 -1.18
N ARG A 185 -19.61 -30.90 -1.97
CA ARG A 185 -20.17 -29.55 -1.74
C ARG A 185 -21.67 -29.51 -1.98
N GLY A 186 -22.33 -28.47 -1.49
CA GLY A 186 -23.71 -28.17 -1.89
C GLY A 186 -23.74 -27.59 -3.32
N VAL A 187 -24.49 -28.20 -4.24
CA VAL A 187 -24.61 -27.76 -5.64
C VAL A 187 -25.93 -27.01 -5.84
N VAL A 188 -25.87 -25.82 -6.42
CA VAL A 188 -27.00 -24.91 -6.64
C VAL A 188 -27.44 -25.00 -8.09
N GLU A 189 -28.74 -25.20 -8.33
CA GLU A 189 -29.35 -25.04 -9.65
C GLU A 189 -30.02 -23.67 -9.71
N LEU A 190 -29.71 -22.89 -10.75
CA LEU A 190 -30.18 -21.51 -10.91
C LEU A 190 -31.02 -21.41 -12.19
N ASP A 191 -32.05 -20.58 -12.14
CA ASP A 191 -32.70 -20.05 -13.34
C ASP A 191 -31.74 -19.08 -14.04
N SER A 192 -31.48 -19.33 -15.32
CA SER A 192 -30.48 -18.59 -16.09
C SER A 192 -30.86 -17.12 -16.36
N SER A 193 -32.13 -16.75 -16.18
CA SER A 193 -32.63 -15.40 -16.49
C SER A 193 -32.78 -14.50 -15.26
N SER A 194 -33.06 -15.10 -14.10
CA SER A 194 -33.42 -14.39 -12.88
C SER A 194 -32.47 -14.61 -11.71
N SER A 195 -31.50 -15.52 -11.84
CA SER A 195 -30.63 -16.00 -10.75
C SER A 195 -31.43 -16.57 -9.57
N ARG A 196 -32.70 -16.94 -9.79
CA ARG A 196 -33.52 -17.63 -8.80
C ARG A 196 -32.96 -19.04 -8.58
N VAL A 197 -32.81 -19.43 -7.32
CA VAL A 197 -32.43 -20.79 -6.96
C VAL A 197 -33.62 -21.72 -7.19
N LEU A 198 -33.43 -22.67 -8.10
CA LEU A 198 -34.39 -23.73 -8.41
C LEU A 198 -34.26 -24.89 -7.44
N ARG A 199 -33.03 -25.25 -7.08
CA ARG A 199 -32.73 -26.37 -6.19
C ARG A 199 -31.37 -26.23 -5.54
N LEU A 200 -31.23 -26.80 -4.35
CA LEU A 200 -29.94 -27.04 -3.70
C LEU A 200 -29.80 -28.53 -3.42
N LEU A 201 -28.66 -29.11 -3.81
CA LEU A 201 -28.33 -30.51 -3.60
C LEU A 201 -27.13 -30.61 -2.67
N GLU A 202 -27.28 -31.23 -1.50
CA GLU A 202 -26.14 -31.46 -0.60
C GLU A 202 -25.31 -32.65 -1.08
N LYS A 203 -24.08 -32.40 -1.53
CA LYS A 203 -23.08 -33.41 -1.91
C LYS A 203 -23.63 -34.47 -2.87
N PRO A 204 -24.26 -34.07 -4.00
CA PRO A 204 -24.83 -35.01 -4.95
C PRO A 204 -23.75 -35.81 -5.68
N ASP A 205 -24.13 -36.98 -6.20
CA ASP A 205 -23.30 -37.64 -7.21
C ASP A 205 -23.12 -36.70 -8.42
N PRO A 206 -21.91 -36.61 -9.02
CA PRO A 206 -21.64 -35.71 -10.15
C PRO A 206 -22.57 -35.85 -11.36
N THR A 207 -23.25 -36.98 -11.51
CA THR A 207 -24.21 -37.24 -12.59
C THR A 207 -25.64 -36.78 -12.27
N THR A 208 -25.93 -36.44 -11.01
CA THR A 208 -27.28 -36.07 -10.54
C THR A 208 -27.77 -34.76 -11.17
N THR A 209 -26.86 -33.83 -11.49
CA THR A 209 -27.20 -32.52 -12.05
C THR A 209 -26.15 -32.04 -13.05
N ALA A 210 -26.60 -31.26 -14.04
CA ALA A 210 -25.74 -30.56 -14.97
C ALA A 210 -25.14 -29.27 -14.38
N SER A 211 -25.67 -28.78 -13.24
CA SER A 211 -25.18 -27.53 -12.65
C SER A 211 -23.75 -27.66 -12.13
N ARG A 212 -22.95 -26.60 -12.34
CA ARG A 212 -21.57 -26.47 -11.87
C ARG A 212 -21.40 -25.23 -11.00
N PHE A 213 -22.44 -24.92 -10.22
CA PHE A 213 -22.38 -23.88 -9.20
C PHE A 213 -22.43 -24.52 -7.81
N ALA A 214 -21.44 -24.21 -6.98
CA ALA A 214 -21.38 -24.69 -5.60
C ALA A 214 -21.67 -23.57 -4.61
N SER A 215 -22.22 -23.90 -3.45
CA SER A 215 -22.46 -22.97 -2.34
C SER A 215 -21.31 -23.05 -1.32
N PRO A 216 -20.77 -21.89 -0.85
CA PRO A 216 -19.81 -21.84 0.25
C PRO A 216 -20.51 -21.88 1.62
N ALA A 217 -21.80 -22.22 1.67
CA ALA A 217 -22.60 -22.27 2.90
C ALA A 217 -22.72 -20.91 3.63
N VAL A 218 -22.96 -19.85 2.85
CA VAL A 218 -23.32 -18.51 3.33
C VAL A 218 -24.72 -18.15 2.84
N TYR A 219 -25.64 -17.94 3.78
CA TYR A 219 -27.07 -17.78 3.52
C TYR A 219 -27.64 -16.56 4.24
N ALA A 220 -28.44 -15.76 3.55
CA ALA A 220 -29.18 -14.65 4.11
C ALA A 220 -30.67 -15.02 4.14
N LEU A 221 -31.22 -15.31 5.32
CA LEU A 221 -32.59 -15.75 5.52
C LEU A 221 -33.43 -14.59 6.06
N ARG A 222 -34.55 -14.27 5.40
CA ARG A 222 -35.50 -13.32 5.97
C ARG A 222 -36.18 -13.93 7.20
N HIS A 223 -36.66 -13.08 8.10
CA HIS A 223 -37.32 -13.50 9.34
C HIS A 223 -38.43 -14.54 9.13
N GLY A 224 -39.12 -14.48 7.98
CA GLY A 224 -40.14 -15.44 7.57
C GLY A 224 -39.64 -16.88 7.42
N LEU A 225 -38.36 -17.13 7.17
CA LEU A 225 -37.81 -18.49 7.04
C LEU A 225 -37.33 -19.10 8.38
N ILE A 226 -37.17 -18.28 9.42
CA ILE A 226 -36.59 -18.71 10.70
C ILE A 226 -37.42 -19.82 11.37
N HIS A 227 -38.75 -19.69 11.36
CA HIS A 227 -39.65 -20.71 11.93
C HIS A 227 -39.58 -22.05 11.16
N LEU A 228 -39.30 -22.01 9.86
CA LEU A 228 -39.16 -23.22 9.04
C LEU A 228 -37.88 -23.99 9.37
N VAL A 229 -36.80 -23.29 9.76
CA VAL A 229 -35.56 -23.92 10.24
C VAL A 229 -35.84 -24.71 11.52
N GLU A 230 -36.58 -24.12 12.46
CA GLU A 230 -36.96 -24.79 13.71
C GLU A 230 -37.86 -26.01 13.47
N ALA A 231 -38.84 -25.87 12.58
CA ALA A 231 -39.73 -26.97 12.17
C ALA A 231 -38.95 -28.09 11.47
N TYR A 232 -37.97 -27.75 10.62
CA TYR A 232 -37.11 -28.70 9.93
C TYR A 232 -36.34 -29.59 10.90
N ALA A 233 -35.69 -28.98 11.90
CA ALA A 233 -34.92 -29.70 12.91
C ALA A 233 -35.84 -30.54 13.82
N SER A 234 -36.96 -29.96 14.29
CA SER A 234 -37.88 -30.61 15.23
C SER A 234 -38.53 -31.86 14.63
N SER A 235 -38.95 -31.80 13.36
CA SER A 235 -39.55 -32.94 12.66
C SER A 235 -38.58 -34.09 12.41
N ARG A 236 -37.27 -33.86 12.52
CA ARG A 236 -36.20 -34.84 12.24
C ARG A 236 -35.39 -35.22 13.47
N ALA A 237 -35.77 -34.78 14.66
CA ALA A 237 -35.08 -35.06 15.91
C ALA A 237 -34.93 -36.58 16.21
N LYS A 238 -35.76 -37.44 15.59
CA LYS A 238 -35.70 -38.90 15.73
C LYS A 238 -34.85 -39.60 14.65
N GLN A 239 -34.40 -38.88 13.62
CA GLN A 239 -33.58 -39.42 12.54
C GLN A 239 -32.09 -39.39 12.91
N PRO A 240 -31.25 -40.28 12.35
CA PRO A 240 -29.81 -40.20 12.52
C PRO A 240 -29.27 -38.83 12.07
N VAL A 241 -28.44 -38.21 12.90
CA VAL A 241 -27.93 -36.85 12.70
C VAL A 241 -27.31 -36.65 11.31
N GLY A 242 -26.56 -37.63 10.78
CA GLY A 242 -25.94 -37.54 9.45
C GLY A 242 -26.92 -37.41 8.28
N GLU A 243 -28.17 -37.83 8.47
CA GLU A 243 -29.19 -37.84 7.41
C GLU A 243 -29.83 -36.47 7.18
N TRP A 244 -29.81 -35.57 8.18
CA TRP A 244 -30.52 -34.28 8.10
C TRP A 244 -29.71 -33.07 8.56
N SER A 245 -28.68 -33.24 9.40
CA SER A 245 -28.04 -32.12 10.11
C SER A 245 -27.11 -31.23 9.26
N ALA A 246 -26.88 -31.57 7.99
CA ALA A 246 -26.07 -30.74 7.10
C ALA A 246 -26.81 -29.45 6.73
N LEU A 247 -26.10 -28.32 6.72
CA LEU A 247 -26.72 -27.01 6.48
C LEU A 247 -27.37 -26.92 5.09
N GLY A 248 -26.74 -27.48 4.04
CA GLY A 248 -27.32 -27.49 2.71
C GLY A 248 -28.58 -28.37 2.59
N LYS A 249 -28.76 -29.41 3.43
CA LYS A 249 -30.03 -30.17 3.48
C LYS A 249 -31.16 -29.36 4.08
N CYS A 250 -30.87 -28.55 5.12
CA CYS A 250 -31.83 -27.63 5.69
C CYS A 250 -32.24 -26.58 4.63
N MET A 251 -31.27 -25.94 3.99
CA MET A 251 -31.53 -24.96 2.95
C MET A 251 -32.29 -25.53 1.75
N ALA A 252 -31.96 -26.75 1.30
CA ALA A 252 -32.71 -27.43 0.25
C ALA A 252 -34.19 -27.60 0.64
N HIS A 253 -34.46 -28.01 1.87
CA HIS A 253 -35.84 -28.15 2.35
C HIS A 253 -36.60 -26.81 2.42
N LEU A 254 -35.92 -25.71 2.76
CA LEU A 254 -36.51 -24.37 2.77
C LEU A 254 -36.86 -23.93 1.35
N ILE A 255 -35.93 -24.11 0.40
CA ILE A 255 -36.13 -23.77 -1.03
C ILE A 255 -37.31 -24.54 -1.63
N ASP A 256 -37.52 -25.80 -1.22
CA ASP A 256 -38.62 -26.63 -1.69
C ASP A 256 -40.01 -26.25 -1.11
N GLN A 257 -40.09 -25.31 -0.14
CA GLN A 257 -41.37 -24.92 0.44
C GLN A 257 -42.19 -24.04 -0.52
N PRO A 258 -43.53 -24.26 -0.61
CA PRO A 258 -44.40 -23.39 -1.40
C PRO A 258 -44.29 -21.92 -0.96
N GLY A 259 -44.11 -21.02 -1.92
CA GLY A 259 -44.03 -19.57 -1.67
C GLY A 259 -42.66 -19.08 -1.18
N VAL A 260 -41.67 -19.97 -1.01
CA VAL A 260 -40.30 -19.56 -0.72
C VAL A 260 -39.55 -19.25 -2.01
N THR A 261 -38.96 -18.06 -2.07
CA THR A 261 -38.15 -17.60 -3.20
C THR A 261 -36.76 -17.22 -2.70
N VAL A 262 -35.73 -17.91 -3.21
CA VAL A 262 -34.33 -17.67 -2.86
C VAL A 262 -33.53 -17.28 -4.10
N TYR A 263 -32.62 -16.32 -3.98
CA TYR A 263 -31.77 -15.85 -5.08
C TYR A 263 -30.28 -16.16 -4.83
N GLY A 264 -29.57 -16.44 -5.91
CA GLY A 264 -28.12 -16.65 -5.91
C GLY A 264 -27.36 -15.35 -6.15
N LEU A 265 -26.30 -15.11 -5.37
CA LEU A 265 -25.27 -14.12 -5.66
C LEU A 265 -23.96 -14.83 -5.97
N GLU A 266 -23.36 -14.51 -7.11
CA GLU A 266 -22.08 -15.09 -7.51
C GLU A 266 -20.92 -14.48 -6.72
N VAL A 267 -19.99 -15.32 -6.28
CA VAL A 267 -18.69 -14.93 -5.71
C VAL A 267 -17.58 -15.67 -6.44
N SER A 268 -16.36 -15.13 -6.43
CA SER A 268 -15.21 -15.74 -7.12
C SER A 268 -14.77 -17.07 -6.54
N GLY A 269 -15.19 -17.39 -5.31
CA GLY A 269 -14.94 -18.65 -4.64
C GLY A 269 -14.90 -18.50 -3.12
N HIS A 270 -14.40 -19.54 -2.45
CA HIS A 270 -14.21 -19.54 -1.01
C HIS A 270 -12.95 -20.30 -0.61
N PHE A 271 -12.55 -20.05 0.62
CA PHE A 271 -11.53 -20.75 1.37
C PHE A 271 -12.20 -21.49 2.52
N ASP A 272 -11.76 -22.73 2.79
CA ASP A 272 -12.21 -23.49 3.94
C ASP A 272 -11.02 -24.02 4.75
N VAL A 273 -11.15 -24.05 6.08
CA VAL A 273 -10.12 -24.59 6.98
C VAL A 273 -10.33 -26.09 7.16
N GLN A 274 -10.14 -26.86 6.08
CA GLN A 274 -10.29 -28.32 6.09
C GLN A 274 -8.95 -29.08 5.96
N SER A 275 -7.92 -28.46 5.39
CA SER A 275 -6.56 -29.03 5.27
C SER A 275 -5.48 -27.97 5.49
N LEU A 276 -4.25 -28.39 5.83
CA LEU A 276 -3.11 -27.47 5.98
C LEU A 276 -2.86 -26.68 4.68
N THR A 277 -2.96 -27.32 3.52
CA THR A 277 -2.77 -26.65 2.22
C THR A 277 -3.80 -25.53 2.01
N ARG A 278 -5.08 -25.82 2.27
CA ARG A 278 -6.14 -24.81 2.17
C ARG A 278 -5.96 -23.67 3.18
N TYR A 279 -5.51 -23.99 4.40
CA TYR A 279 -5.16 -22.99 5.40
C TYR A 279 -4.01 -22.09 4.94
N GLN A 280 -2.95 -22.65 4.36
CA GLN A 280 -1.81 -21.88 3.85
C GLN A 280 -2.20 -20.97 2.69
N GLU A 281 -3.04 -21.47 1.76
CA GLU A 281 -3.61 -20.67 0.66
C GLU A 281 -4.43 -19.49 1.20
N LEU A 282 -5.31 -19.75 2.17
CA LEU A 282 -6.11 -18.74 2.85
C LEU A 282 -5.22 -17.72 3.57
N ASN A 283 -4.23 -18.19 4.34
CA ASN A 283 -3.31 -17.34 5.10
C ASN A 283 -2.53 -16.41 4.18
N THR A 284 -1.95 -16.96 3.11
CA THR A 284 -1.21 -16.22 2.08
C THR A 284 -2.08 -15.14 1.45
N TYR A 285 -3.30 -15.47 1.01
CA TYR A 285 -4.20 -14.50 0.38
C TYR A 285 -4.58 -13.36 1.35
N PHE A 286 -4.94 -13.67 2.59
CA PHE A 286 -5.38 -12.66 3.56
C PHE A 286 -4.23 -11.84 4.16
N GLU A 287 -3.00 -12.38 4.27
CA GLU A 287 -1.79 -11.63 4.67
C GLU A 287 -1.40 -10.61 3.60
N HIS A 288 -1.28 -11.03 2.33
CA HIS A 288 -0.97 -10.11 1.23
C HIS A 288 -2.05 -9.02 1.05
N THR A 289 -3.31 -9.33 1.38
CA THR A 289 -4.38 -8.32 1.33
C THR A 289 -4.50 -7.49 2.63
N LEU A 290 -3.88 -7.91 3.75
CA LEU A 290 -3.77 -7.10 4.98
C LEU A 290 -2.71 -6.02 4.82
N ASP A 291 -1.60 -6.30 4.14
CA ASP A 291 -0.65 -5.27 3.69
C ASP A 291 -1.31 -4.27 2.74
N ALA A 292 -2.26 -4.73 1.91
CA ALA A 292 -3.06 -3.84 1.08
C ALA A 292 -4.10 -3.02 1.87
N ARG A 293 -4.66 -3.53 2.98
CA ARG A 293 -5.75 -2.88 3.75
C ARG A 293 -5.34 -2.12 5.01
N LEU A 294 -4.17 -2.36 5.60
CA LEU A 294 -3.57 -1.44 6.58
C LEU A 294 -3.32 -0.05 5.95
N ASN A 295 -3.32 0.01 4.61
CA ASN A 295 -3.32 1.23 3.80
C ASN A 295 -4.73 1.77 3.45
N THR A 296 -5.83 1.19 3.94
CA THR A 296 -7.21 1.56 3.55
C THR A 296 -8.18 1.74 4.74
N ARG A 297 -7.72 2.29 5.89
CA ARG A 297 -8.67 2.91 6.83
C ARG A 297 -8.94 4.34 6.35
N ASP A 298 -10.19 4.61 5.95
CA ASP A 298 -10.74 5.89 5.48
C ASP A 298 -9.99 6.59 4.34
N ALA A 299 -10.09 6.11 3.10
CA ALA A 299 -9.57 6.82 1.92
C ALA A 299 -10.44 8.04 1.51
N SER A 300 -10.82 8.87 2.47
CA SER A 300 -11.02 10.29 2.18
C SER A 300 -9.67 10.95 1.89
N VAL A 301 -8.56 10.42 2.41
CA VAL A 301 -7.21 10.92 2.18
C VAL A 301 -6.22 9.74 2.04
N VAL A 302 -5.37 9.77 1.02
CA VAL A 302 -4.25 8.85 0.81
C VAL A 302 -2.96 9.68 0.85
N THR A 303 -2.04 9.32 1.73
CA THR A 303 -0.74 9.99 1.84
C THR A 303 0.37 9.01 1.52
N GLU A 304 1.22 9.37 0.57
CA GLU A 304 2.33 8.57 0.11
C GLU A 304 3.64 9.32 0.14
N ARG A 305 4.71 8.58 0.50
CA ARG A 305 6.06 9.13 0.56
C ARG A 305 7.02 8.36 -0.33
N ALA A 306 7.94 9.11 -0.94
CA ALA A 306 9.12 8.55 -1.58
C ALA A 306 10.34 9.32 -1.09
N HIS A 307 11.36 8.58 -0.66
CA HIS A 307 12.54 9.16 -0.05
C HIS A 307 13.56 9.64 -1.10
N ALA A 308 14.45 10.53 -0.67
CA ALA A 308 15.65 10.86 -1.42
C ALA A 308 16.57 9.64 -1.54
N ARG A 309 17.62 9.77 -2.35
CA ARG A 309 18.62 8.72 -2.51
C ARG A 309 20.04 9.26 -2.55
N ILE A 310 20.98 8.39 -2.20
CA ILE A 310 22.41 8.59 -2.36
C ILE A 310 22.91 7.61 -3.42
N GLY A 311 23.45 8.11 -4.53
CA GLY A 311 24.28 7.32 -5.41
C GLY A 311 25.62 7.08 -4.73
N LEU A 312 25.78 5.89 -4.13
CA LEU A 312 26.95 5.54 -3.35
C LEU A 312 28.17 5.35 -4.26
N MET A 313 28.01 4.64 -5.38
CA MET A 313 29.08 4.38 -6.34
C MET A 313 28.55 4.27 -7.78
N GLY A 314 29.38 4.58 -8.76
CA GLY A 314 29.12 4.29 -10.17
C GLY A 314 28.35 5.35 -10.94
N ASN A 315 27.83 6.40 -10.28
CA ASN A 315 27.27 7.56 -10.96
C ASN A 315 28.39 8.41 -11.59
N PRO A 316 28.23 8.92 -12.83
CA PRO A 316 26.99 9.01 -13.61
C PRO A 316 26.80 7.90 -14.67
N SER A 317 27.38 6.71 -14.51
CA SER A 317 27.38 5.67 -15.57
C SER A 317 26.00 5.07 -15.88
N ASP A 318 25.00 5.26 -15.02
CA ASP A 318 23.62 4.80 -15.20
C ASP A 318 22.98 5.35 -16.49
N GLY A 319 23.30 6.59 -16.88
CA GLY A 319 22.85 7.19 -18.14
C GLY A 319 23.61 6.71 -19.39
N PHE A 320 24.59 5.82 -19.23
CA PHE A 320 25.57 5.40 -20.25
C PHE A 320 25.74 3.88 -20.33
N ASN A 321 24.69 3.13 -19.97
CA ASN A 321 24.68 1.67 -19.95
C ASN A 321 25.64 1.03 -18.92
N GLY A 322 25.93 1.75 -17.84
CA GLY A 322 26.84 1.33 -16.78
C GLY A 322 26.17 0.67 -15.59
N LYS A 323 26.81 0.77 -14.42
CA LYS A 323 26.39 0.13 -13.17
C LYS A 323 26.54 1.08 -12.01
N THR A 324 25.70 0.92 -11.00
CA THR A 324 25.70 1.80 -9.82
C THR A 324 25.33 1.05 -8.55
N VAL A 325 25.82 1.52 -7.41
CA VAL A 325 25.31 1.15 -6.09
C VAL A 325 24.63 2.38 -5.51
N SER A 326 23.39 2.25 -5.06
CA SER A 326 22.64 3.35 -4.44
C SER A 326 21.94 2.90 -3.18
N MET A 327 21.73 3.85 -2.28
CA MET A 327 20.95 3.64 -1.06
C MET A 327 19.85 4.69 -0.93
N LEU A 328 18.78 4.32 -0.24
CA LEU A 328 17.70 5.21 0.14
C LEU A 328 18.15 6.12 1.30
N LEU A 329 17.75 7.39 1.27
CA LEU A 329 18.08 8.39 2.29
C LEU A 329 16.81 8.81 3.00
N HIS A 330 16.61 8.36 4.24
CA HIS A 330 15.36 8.61 4.97
C HIS A 330 15.19 10.04 5.46
N ASN A 331 16.29 10.80 5.64
CA ASN A 331 16.29 12.18 6.11
C ASN A 331 15.39 13.11 5.27
N PHE A 332 15.25 12.82 3.97
CA PHE A 332 14.43 13.62 3.07
C PHE A 332 13.42 12.78 2.30
N HIS A 333 12.26 13.36 2.02
CA HIS A 333 11.20 12.74 1.23
C HIS A 333 10.37 13.77 0.45
N ALA A 334 9.72 13.28 -0.60
CA ALA A 334 8.56 13.92 -1.18
C ALA A 334 7.32 13.21 -0.65
N GLU A 335 6.31 13.99 -0.30
CA GLU A 335 5.00 13.53 0.13
C GLU A 335 3.95 13.94 -0.90
N VAL A 336 3.03 13.04 -1.22
CA VAL A 336 1.88 13.31 -2.06
C VAL A 336 0.62 12.88 -1.32
N VAL A 337 -0.35 13.78 -1.30
CA VAL A 337 -1.64 13.60 -0.62
C VAL A 337 -2.74 13.67 -1.66
N LEU A 338 -3.57 12.62 -1.73
CA LEU A 338 -4.80 12.59 -2.53
C LEU A 338 -6.00 12.59 -1.59
N GLU A 339 -6.80 13.63 -1.67
CA GLU A 339 -8.05 13.76 -0.91
C GLU A 339 -9.24 13.50 -1.85
N SER A 340 -10.23 12.72 -1.44
CA SER A 340 -11.46 12.55 -2.22
C SER A 340 -12.16 13.91 -2.38
N SER A 341 -12.62 14.21 -3.60
CA SER A 341 -13.26 15.50 -3.88
C SER A 341 -14.28 15.37 -5.01
N ASP A 342 -15.16 16.36 -5.16
CA ASP A 342 -16.17 16.38 -6.23
C ASP A 342 -15.55 16.51 -7.64
N ARG A 343 -14.37 17.14 -7.74
CA ARG A 343 -13.68 17.43 -9.01
C ARG A 343 -12.20 17.14 -8.90
N LEU A 344 -11.64 16.50 -9.94
CA LEU A 344 -10.19 16.33 -10.04
C LEU A 344 -9.48 17.69 -10.01
N THR A 345 -8.70 17.92 -8.95
CA THR A 345 -8.02 19.19 -8.69
C THR A 345 -6.55 18.94 -8.42
N LEU A 346 -5.66 19.52 -9.22
CA LEU A 346 -4.22 19.48 -8.99
C LEU A 346 -3.79 20.78 -8.31
N VAL A 347 -3.31 20.67 -7.08
CA VAL A 347 -3.01 21.81 -6.21
C VAL A 347 -1.60 22.29 -6.48
N ARG A 348 -1.44 23.60 -6.71
CA ARG A 348 -0.13 24.24 -6.85
C ARG A 348 0.57 24.32 -5.50
N HIS A 349 1.86 24.00 -5.45
CA HIS A 349 2.62 24.23 -4.24
C HIS A 349 2.76 25.74 -3.97
N PRO A 350 2.46 26.24 -2.76
CA PRO A 350 2.49 27.66 -2.46
C PRO A 350 3.88 28.28 -2.62
N GLU A 351 4.95 27.49 -2.49
CA GLU A 351 6.33 27.99 -2.63
C GLU A 351 7.00 27.58 -3.95
N HIS A 352 6.67 26.41 -4.50
CA HIS A 352 7.42 25.81 -5.61
C HIS A 352 6.71 25.99 -6.96
N ASP A 353 5.41 26.31 -6.94
CA ASP A 353 4.60 26.62 -8.12
C ASP A 353 3.98 28.02 -7.98
N ARG A 354 4.73 28.96 -7.38
CA ARG A 354 4.29 30.36 -7.20
C ARG A 354 3.91 30.99 -8.53
N THR A 355 2.73 31.59 -8.54
CA THR A 355 2.21 32.38 -9.67
C THR A 355 1.89 33.83 -9.29
N GLU A 356 2.01 34.14 -7.99
CA GLU A 356 1.77 35.47 -7.44
C GLU A 356 3.03 35.96 -6.71
N PHE A 357 3.41 37.20 -7.00
CA PHE A 357 4.64 37.83 -6.53
C PHE A 357 4.35 39.27 -6.10
N SER A 358 5.07 39.73 -5.08
CA SER A 358 4.92 41.09 -4.56
C SER A 358 5.41 42.17 -5.54
N SER A 359 6.34 41.81 -6.43
CA SER A 359 6.92 42.70 -7.45
C SER A 359 7.64 41.90 -8.54
N LEU A 360 8.02 42.56 -9.63
CA LEU A 360 8.89 41.96 -10.66
C LEU A 360 10.27 41.58 -10.11
N VAL A 361 10.78 42.28 -9.10
CA VAL A 361 12.07 41.98 -8.44
C VAL A 361 11.98 40.67 -7.64
N ASP A 362 10.87 40.45 -6.94
CA ASP A 362 10.57 39.19 -6.25
C ASP A 362 10.49 38.04 -7.26
N TYR A 363 9.74 38.21 -8.35
CA TYR A 363 9.68 37.22 -9.44
C TYR A 363 11.05 36.92 -10.05
N HIS A 364 11.84 37.96 -10.37
CA HIS A 364 13.17 37.78 -10.95
C HIS A 364 14.08 36.96 -10.02
N ARG A 365 14.07 37.27 -8.71
CA ARG A 365 14.81 36.49 -7.71
C ARG A 365 14.33 35.05 -7.66
N TYR A 366 13.02 34.84 -7.60
CA TYR A 366 12.42 33.51 -7.57
C TYR A 366 12.80 32.70 -8.82
N ALA A 367 12.58 33.23 -10.02
CA ALA A 367 12.84 32.55 -11.28
C ALA A 367 14.34 32.27 -11.51
N SER A 368 15.23 33.17 -11.09
CA SER A 368 16.67 32.96 -11.17
C SER A 368 17.16 31.82 -10.26
N LEU A 369 16.55 31.65 -9.08
CA LEU A 369 16.93 30.61 -8.12
C LEU A 369 16.26 29.27 -8.42
N ASN A 370 14.98 29.30 -8.80
CA ASN A 370 14.11 28.13 -8.85
C ASN A 370 13.80 27.65 -10.26
N GLY A 371 14.12 28.45 -11.28
CA GLY A 371 13.60 28.29 -12.62
C GLY A 371 12.11 28.64 -12.69
N TYR A 372 11.48 28.22 -13.79
CA TYR A 372 10.07 28.52 -14.07
C TYR A 372 9.10 27.40 -13.67
N TYR A 373 9.62 26.18 -13.51
CA TYR A 373 8.80 24.98 -13.32
C TYR A 373 9.03 24.36 -11.93
N GLY A 374 7.94 24.07 -11.22
CA GLY A 374 7.92 23.30 -9.98
C GLY A 374 7.45 21.85 -10.20
N GLY A 375 6.81 21.28 -9.18
CA GLY A 375 6.34 19.90 -9.16
C GLY A 375 4.98 19.70 -9.82
N LEU A 376 4.19 20.76 -10.05
CA LEU A 376 2.88 20.67 -10.69
C LEU A 376 2.94 19.95 -12.04
N ARG A 377 3.94 20.26 -12.87
CA ARG A 377 4.12 19.60 -14.18
C ARG A 377 4.37 18.10 -14.06
N LEU A 378 5.07 17.68 -13.00
CA LEU A 378 5.39 16.26 -12.74
C LEU A 378 4.11 15.52 -12.35
N ILE A 379 3.27 16.14 -11.53
CA ILE A 379 1.98 15.61 -11.12
C ILE A 379 1.01 15.50 -12.31
N GLN A 380 0.98 16.51 -13.19
CA GLN A 380 0.18 16.43 -14.41
C GLN A 380 0.62 15.26 -15.29
N ALA A 381 1.93 15.12 -15.51
CA ALA A 381 2.49 14.05 -16.32
C ALA A 381 2.25 12.66 -15.71
N VAL A 382 2.41 12.49 -14.38
CA VAL A 382 2.19 11.20 -13.73
C VAL A 382 0.73 10.78 -13.75
N CYS A 383 -0.23 11.72 -13.61
CA CYS A 383 -1.65 11.42 -13.72
C CYS A 383 -2.02 10.93 -15.13
N LYS A 384 -1.50 11.61 -16.17
CA LYS A 384 -1.67 11.16 -17.56
C LYS A 384 -1.06 9.77 -17.77
N LYS A 385 0.18 9.56 -17.31
CA LYS A 385 0.89 8.29 -17.49
C LYS A 385 0.21 7.13 -16.76
N PHE A 386 -0.32 7.39 -15.58
CA PHE A 386 -1.09 6.42 -14.81
C PHE A 386 -2.37 6.01 -15.56
N ALA A 387 -3.11 6.98 -16.12
CA ALA A 387 -4.30 6.71 -16.91
C ALA A 387 -3.98 5.86 -18.16
N GLU A 388 -2.90 6.16 -18.87
CA GLU A 388 -2.42 5.34 -20.00
C GLU A 388 -2.06 3.90 -19.58
N CYS A 389 -1.46 3.74 -18.40
CA CYS A 389 -1.16 2.41 -17.86
C CYS A 389 -2.46 1.63 -17.56
N CYS A 390 -3.46 2.29 -17.00
CA CYS A 390 -4.77 1.69 -16.75
C CYS A 390 -5.49 1.29 -18.04
N GLU A 391 -5.46 2.16 -19.06
CA GLU A 391 -6.05 1.89 -20.38
C GLU A 391 -5.37 0.69 -21.05
N ARG A 392 -4.03 0.66 -21.07
CA ARG A 392 -3.27 -0.46 -21.63
C ARG A 392 -3.55 -1.78 -20.90
N ALA A 393 -3.76 -1.73 -19.60
CA ALA A 393 -4.12 -2.88 -18.79
C ALA A 393 -5.62 -3.24 -18.86
N SER A 394 -6.42 -2.51 -19.65
CA SER A 394 -7.88 -2.72 -19.77
C SER A 394 -8.61 -2.67 -18.43
N ILE A 395 -8.16 -1.80 -17.51
CA ILE A 395 -8.86 -1.55 -16.24
C ILE A 395 -10.22 -0.94 -16.54
N ASP A 396 -11.28 -1.48 -15.92
CA ASP A 396 -12.63 -0.95 -16.07
C ASP A 396 -12.68 0.55 -15.71
N PRO A 397 -13.08 1.44 -16.66
CA PRO A 397 -13.21 2.87 -16.41
C PRO A 397 -14.14 3.23 -15.25
N SER A 398 -15.05 2.34 -14.86
CA SER A 398 -15.92 2.53 -13.69
C SER A 398 -15.11 2.63 -12.38
N ARG A 399 -13.95 1.97 -12.29
CA ARG A 399 -13.03 2.01 -11.14
C ARG A 399 -12.28 3.34 -11.03
N LEU A 400 -12.22 4.12 -12.11
CA LEU A 400 -11.47 5.39 -12.18
C LEU A 400 -12.37 6.63 -12.04
N GLN A 401 -13.66 6.46 -11.70
CA GLN A 401 -14.62 7.57 -11.62
C GLN A 401 -14.42 8.48 -10.39
N LYS A 402 -13.71 8.00 -9.36
CA LYS A 402 -13.48 8.76 -8.13
C LYS A 402 -12.55 9.95 -8.42
N ASN A 403 -13.03 11.15 -8.13
CA ASN A 403 -12.26 12.39 -8.25
C ASN A 403 -11.43 12.65 -6.99
N PHE A 404 -10.33 13.38 -7.14
CA PHE A 404 -9.41 13.70 -6.06
C PHE A 404 -8.81 15.10 -6.14
N ARG A 405 -8.42 15.64 -5.00
CA ARG A 405 -7.55 16.79 -4.85
C ARG A 405 -6.15 16.27 -4.54
N LEU A 406 -5.20 16.51 -5.44
CA LEU A 406 -3.81 16.07 -5.29
C LEU A 406 -2.92 17.25 -4.95
N SER A 407 -2.29 17.19 -3.79
CA SER A 407 -1.23 18.11 -3.37
C SER A 407 0.07 17.35 -3.12
N TYR A 408 1.19 18.05 -3.19
CA TYR A 408 2.49 17.50 -2.84
C TYR A 408 3.26 18.48 -1.96
N ASP A 409 4.18 17.94 -1.18
CA ASP A 409 5.17 18.70 -0.41
C ASP A 409 6.52 17.95 -0.46
N THR A 410 7.62 18.63 -0.19
CA THR A 410 8.93 17.98 -0.11
C THR A 410 9.92 18.78 0.72
N ASN A 411 10.68 18.07 1.55
CA ASN A 411 11.85 18.62 2.23
C ASN A 411 13.17 18.26 1.52
N ILE A 412 13.13 17.64 0.34
CA ILE A 412 14.33 17.31 -0.43
C ILE A 412 14.91 18.61 -1.01
N PRO A 413 16.15 18.99 -0.67
CA PRO A 413 16.71 20.23 -1.16
C PRO A 413 16.78 20.24 -2.69
N ARG A 414 16.41 21.37 -3.30
CA ARG A 414 16.38 21.48 -4.76
C ARG A 414 17.79 21.58 -5.34
N MET A 415 17.97 21.00 -6.53
CA MET A 415 19.19 21.11 -7.33
C MET A 415 20.49 20.57 -6.69
N VAL A 416 20.41 19.81 -5.60
CA VAL A 416 21.58 19.19 -4.96
C VAL A 416 21.77 17.71 -5.33
N GLY A 417 21.08 17.26 -6.38
CA GLY A 417 21.27 15.92 -6.91
C GLY A 417 20.78 14.79 -5.99
N LEU A 418 19.79 15.03 -5.12
CA LEU A 418 19.17 14.05 -4.19
C LEU A 418 17.82 13.46 -4.69
N SER A 419 17.60 13.45 -6.00
CA SER A 419 16.44 12.82 -6.68
C SER A 419 15.04 13.32 -6.26
N GLY A 420 14.89 14.63 -6.02
CA GLY A 420 13.62 15.23 -5.60
C GLY A 420 12.49 15.11 -6.64
N SER A 421 12.77 15.30 -7.94
CA SER A 421 11.71 15.21 -8.97
C SER A 421 11.13 13.80 -9.07
N SER A 422 11.97 12.77 -9.05
CA SER A 422 11.53 11.39 -9.13
C SER A 422 10.89 10.89 -7.87
N ALA A 423 11.25 11.47 -6.71
CA ALA A 423 10.53 11.22 -5.47
C ALA A 423 9.07 11.66 -5.60
N ILE A 424 8.82 12.87 -6.10
CA ILE A 424 7.45 13.38 -6.33
C ILE A 424 6.68 12.45 -7.28
N VAL A 425 7.29 12.06 -8.41
CA VAL A 425 6.65 11.16 -9.39
C VAL A 425 6.35 9.78 -8.76
N THR A 426 7.32 9.21 -8.05
CA THR A 426 7.17 7.89 -7.42
C THR A 426 6.08 7.91 -6.34
N ALA A 427 6.09 8.93 -5.47
CA ALA A 427 5.07 9.10 -4.43
C ALA A 427 3.68 9.27 -5.07
N ALA A 428 3.55 10.10 -6.09
CA ALA A 428 2.28 10.31 -6.78
C ALA A 428 1.75 9.05 -7.48
N PHE A 429 2.62 8.29 -8.16
CA PHE A 429 2.23 7.03 -8.81
C PHE A 429 1.73 6.00 -7.78
N ARG A 430 2.44 5.87 -6.64
CA ARG A 430 2.00 5.02 -5.52
C ARG A 430 0.67 5.49 -4.92
N ALA A 431 0.49 6.80 -4.82
CA ALA A 431 -0.72 7.38 -4.25
C ALA A 431 -1.93 7.13 -5.14
N LEU A 432 -1.77 7.21 -6.46
CA LEU A 432 -2.80 6.88 -7.43
C LEU A 432 -3.18 5.40 -7.39
N LEU A 433 -2.19 4.48 -7.31
CA LEU A 433 -2.45 3.06 -7.11
C LEU A 433 -3.31 2.82 -5.86
N ARG A 434 -2.90 3.38 -4.71
CA ARG A 434 -3.64 3.20 -3.44
C ARG A 434 -5.01 3.86 -3.47
N PHE A 435 -5.13 5.07 -4.03
CA PHE A 435 -6.39 5.81 -4.09
C PHE A 435 -7.47 5.10 -4.91
N TYR A 436 -7.07 4.44 -6.01
CA TYR A 436 -7.97 3.65 -6.85
C TYR A 436 -8.04 2.17 -6.47
N GLY A 437 -7.33 1.75 -5.41
CA GLY A 437 -7.28 0.34 -4.99
C GLY A 437 -6.76 -0.57 -6.09
N LEU A 438 -5.74 -0.13 -6.82
CA LEU A 438 -5.07 -0.85 -7.89
C LEU A 438 -3.69 -1.34 -7.44
N SER A 439 -3.29 -2.50 -7.94
CA SER A 439 -1.93 -3.02 -7.77
C SER A 439 -1.09 -2.90 -9.05
N THR A 440 0.23 -3.02 -8.91
CA THR A 440 1.14 -3.05 -10.07
C THR A 440 0.93 -4.28 -10.94
N GLU A 441 0.51 -5.40 -10.34
CA GLU A 441 0.17 -6.65 -11.03
C GLU A 441 -1.09 -6.49 -11.89
N GLU A 442 -2.11 -5.81 -11.39
CA GLU A 442 -3.33 -5.48 -12.17
C GLU A 442 -2.99 -4.61 -13.39
N LEU A 443 -2.00 -3.72 -13.26
CA LEU A 443 -1.51 -2.92 -14.40
C LEU A 443 -0.57 -3.70 -15.34
N GLY A 444 -0.25 -4.97 -15.04
CA GLY A 444 0.72 -5.76 -15.80
C GLY A 444 2.16 -5.23 -15.70
N ILE A 445 2.49 -4.52 -14.62
CA ILE A 445 3.80 -3.89 -14.41
C ILE A 445 4.53 -4.65 -13.30
N PRO A 446 5.45 -5.58 -13.62
CA PRO A 446 6.26 -6.23 -12.59
C PRO A 446 7.16 -5.22 -11.88
N LYS A 447 7.56 -5.49 -10.62
CA LYS A 447 8.44 -4.63 -9.79
C LYS A 447 9.66 -4.11 -10.56
N ALA A 448 10.29 -4.97 -11.37
CA ALA A 448 11.47 -4.61 -12.15
C ALA A 448 11.19 -3.61 -13.30
N ARG A 449 9.96 -3.52 -13.82
CA ARG A 449 9.59 -2.55 -14.86
C ARG A 449 9.04 -1.24 -14.31
N LEU A 450 8.58 -1.20 -13.07
CA LEU A 450 8.04 0.01 -12.45
C LEU A 450 9.01 1.21 -12.51
N PRO A 451 10.33 1.07 -12.26
CA PRO A 451 11.28 2.18 -12.40
C PRO A 451 11.27 2.81 -13.80
N GLN A 452 11.09 2.00 -14.85
CA GLN A 452 11.02 2.50 -16.23
C GLN A 452 9.74 3.28 -16.48
N VAL A 453 8.59 2.81 -15.98
CA VAL A 453 7.31 3.54 -16.08
C VAL A 453 7.40 4.91 -15.40
N ILE A 454 8.04 4.97 -14.22
CA ILE A 454 8.28 6.23 -13.50
C ILE A 454 9.25 7.13 -14.29
N LEU A 455 10.30 6.57 -14.89
CA LEU A 455 11.25 7.32 -15.72
C LEU A 455 10.55 7.94 -16.95
N ASP A 456 9.64 7.20 -17.58
CA ASP A 456 8.91 7.64 -18.79
C ASP A 456 8.06 8.90 -18.54
N VAL A 457 7.64 9.16 -17.30
CA VAL A 457 6.96 10.40 -16.92
C VAL A 457 7.84 11.62 -17.15
N GLU A 458 9.15 11.50 -16.91
CA GLU A 458 10.09 12.60 -17.12
C GLU A 458 10.63 12.59 -18.55
N THR A 459 11.01 11.43 -19.08
CA THR A 459 11.65 11.33 -20.40
C THR A 459 10.65 11.42 -21.55
N ALA A 460 9.64 10.54 -21.58
CA ALA A 460 8.70 10.45 -22.69
C ALA A 460 7.63 11.55 -22.65
N GLU A 461 7.08 11.86 -21.46
CA GLU A 461 6.02 12.87 -21.33
C GLU A 461 6.55 14.30 -21.28
N LEU A 462 7.64 14.55 -20.55
CA LEU A 462 8.15 15.90 -20.29
C LEU A 462 9.44 16.24 -21.05
N GLY A 463 10.05 15.30 -21.76
CA GLY A 463 11.31 15.52 -22.48
C GLY A 463 12.51 15.83 -21.59
N ILE A 464 12.43 15.51 -20.30
CA ILE A 464 13.50 15.73 -19.31
C ILE A 464 14.51 14.59 -19.45
N THR A 465 15.79 14.95 -19.63
CA THR A 465 16.87 13.95 -19.59
C THR A 465 17.10 13.48 -18.16
N ALA A 466 16.82 12.21 -17.89
CA ALA A 466 16.97 11.58 -16.58
C ALA A 466 17.54 10.15 -16.69
N GLY A 467 18.13 9.67 -15.59
CA GLY A 467 18.66 8.32 -15.43
C GLY A 467 17.72 7.41 -14.65
N LEU A 468 17.93 6.09 -14.76
CA LEU A 468 17.03 5.08 -14.16
C LEU A 468 17.32 4.83 -12.68
N GLN A 469 18.57 5.04 -12.23
CA GLN A 469 19.07 4.73 -10.88
C GLN A 469 18.17 5.24 -9.75
N ASP A 470 17.85 6.53 -9.79
CA ASP A 470 16.99 7.20 -8.82
C ASP A 470 15.63 6.49 -8.63
N ARG A 471 15.00 6.03 -9.72
CA ARG A 471 13.68 5.40 -9.69
C ARG A 471 13.78 3.96 -9.19
N VAL A 472 14.86 3.26 -9.54
CA VAL A 472 15.13 1.90 -9.03
C VAL A 472 15.24 1.93 -7.50
N ILE A 473 16.09 2.79 -6.94
CA ILE A 473 16.25 2.84 -5.48
C ILE A 473 14.99 3.30 -4.76
N GLN A 474 14.22 4.23 -5.36
CA GLN A 474 12.95 4.67 -4.78
C GLN A 474 11.87 3.57 -4.80
N VAL A 475 11.89 2.69 -5.81
CA VAL A 475 10.97 1.54 -5.91
C VAL A 475 11.39 0.39 -4.99
N TYR A 476 12.68 0.05 -4.97
CA TYR A 476 13.21 -1.11 -4.25
C TYR A 476 13.48 -0.83 -2.77
N GLY A 477 13.90 0.40 -2.44
CA GLY A 477 14.31 0.78 -1.09
C GLY A 477 15.69 0.24 -0.70
N GLY A 478 16.08 0.47 0.55
CA GLY A 478 17.29 -0.10 1.15
C GLY A 478 18.59 0.28 0.41
N LEU A 479 19.37 -0.73 0.04
CA LEU A 479 20.63 -0.64 -0.69
C LEU A 479 20.55 -1.55 -1.92
N VAL A 480 20.88 -1.04 -3.10
CA VAL A 480 20.72 -1.79 -4.36
C VAL A 480 21.94 -1.60 -5.25
N HIS A 481 22.47 -2.73 -5.73
CA HIS A 481 23.43 -2.78 -6.84
C HIS A 481 22.67 -2.97 -8.16
N MET A 482 22.94 -2.10 -9.13
CA MET A 482 22.13 -1.96 -10.34
C MET A 482 23.00 -2.04 -11.58
N ASN A 483 22.56 -2.83 -12.55
CA ASN A 483 23.21 -2.97 -13.85
C ASN A 483 22.24 -2.52 -14.96
N PHE A 484 22.64 -1.46 -15.66
CA PHE A 484 21.89 -0.84 -16.76
C PHE A 484 22.49 -1.18 -18.13
N SER A 485 23.20 -2.30 -18.26
CA SER A 485 23.78 -2.69 -19.54
C SER A 485 22.71 -2.75 -20.62
N LYS A 486 23.07 -2.29 -21.82
CA LYS A 486 22.17 -2.21 -22.97
C LYS A 486 21.57 -3.58 -23.31
N GLU A 487 22.36 -4.64 -23.19
CA GLU A 487 21.91 -6.02 -23.40
C GLU A 487 20.72 -6.41 -22.51
N HIS A 488 20.77 -6.09 -21.22
CA HIS A 488 19.67 -6.39 -20.29
C HIS A 488 18.46 -5.50 -20.56
N LEU A 489 18.68 -4.20 -20.81
CA LEU A 489 17.58 -3.27 -21.11
C LEU A 489 16.85 -3.67 -22.39
N ASP A 490 17.57 -4.04 -23.46
CA ASP A 490 16.98 -4.42 -24.75
C ASP A 490 16.28 -5.79 -24.67
N SER A 491 16.80 -6.75 -23.88
CA SER A 491 16.24 -8.12 -23.79
C SER A 491 15.10 -8.26 -22.77
N LEU A 492 15.23 -7.66 -21.58
CA LEU A 492 14.29 -7.79 -20.47
C LEU A 492 13.29 -6.62 -20.41
N GLY A 493 13.65 -5.48 -21.00
CA GLY A 493 12.92 -4.21 -20.84
C GLY A 493 13.18 -3.53 -19.49
N HIS A 494 14.17 -4.01 -18.72
CA HIS A 494 14.61 -3.44 -17.45
C HIS A 494 16.06 -3.85 -17.14
N GLY A 495 16.69 -3.17 -16.18
CA GLY A 495 18.02 -3.53 -15.70
C GLY A 495 18.00 -4.72 -14.75
N VAL A 496 19.19 -5.17 -14.33
CA VAL A 496 19.33 -6.17 -13.26
C VAL A 496 19.55 -5.44 -11.94
N TYR A 497 18.71 -5.71 -10.96
CA TYR A 497 18.71 -5.04 -9.67
C TYR A 497 18.89 -6.07 -8.55
N GLU A 498 19.98 -5.94 -7.81
CA GLU A 498 20.35 -6.82 -6.71
C GLU A 498 20.20 -6.04 -5.39
N GLU A 499 19.22 -6.43 -4.57
CA GLU A 499 19.02 -5.88 -3.23
C GLU A 499 20.14 -6.39 -2.30
N LEU A 500 20.86 -5.47 -1.67
CA LEU A 500 21.91 -5.76 -0.70
C LEU A 500 21.41 -5.43 0.72
N PRO A 501 21.80 -6.19 1.75
CA PRO A 501 21.46 -5.86 3.14
C PRO A 501 22.01 -4.49 3.55
N VAL A 502 21.19 -3.66 4.18
CA VAL A 502 21.54 -2.29 4.61
C VAL A 502 22.59 -2.32 5.72
N GLU A 503 22.66 -3.42 6.48
CA GLU A 503 23.61 -3.69 7.55
C GLU A 503 25.06 -3.83 7.05
N LEU A 504 25.25 -3.90 5.73
CA LEU A 504 26.57 -3.85 5.11
C LEU A 504 27.14 -2.43 5.04
N LEU A 505 26.33 -1.39 5.24
CA LEU A 505 26.80 -0.01 5.15
C LEU A 505 27.59 0.39 6.40
N PRO A 506 28.78 1.01 6.23
CA PRO A 506 29.42 1.71 7.33
C PRO A 506 28.64 3.00 7.67
N PRO A 507 28.92 3.65 8.81
CA PRO A 507 28.51 5.02 9.06
C PRO A 507 28.88 5.94 7.89
N LEU A 508 27.87 6.62 7.34
CA LEU A 508 28.00 7.56 6.22
C LEU A 508 27.51 8.93 6.64
N TYR A 509 28.07 9.96 6.00
CA TYR A 509 27.70 11.35 6.20
C TYR A 509 27.31 11.98 4.88
N LEU A 510 26.45 12.98 4.93
CA LEU A 510 26.05 13.76 3.76
C LEU A 510 26.43 15.22 4.00
N ALA A 511 27.04 15.84 2.98
CA ALA A 511 27.15 17.28 2.89
C ALA A 511 26.45 17.81 1.65
N TYR A 512 25.81 18.97 1.76
CA TYR A 512 25.20 19.62 0.60
C TYR A 512 25.23 21.14 0.69
N ASN A 513 25.15 21.80 -0.48
CA ASN A 513 25.12 23.25 -0.57
C ASN A 513 23.70 23.77 -0.41
N ALA A 514 23.37 24.24 0.80
CA ALA A 514 22.05 24.82 1.13
C ALA A 514 21.71 26.05 0.29
N ARG A 515 22.72 26.74 -0.28
CA ARG A 515 22.55 27.93 -1.14
C ARG A 515 22.63 27.62 -2.64
N ALA A 516 22.58 26.35 -3.04
CA ALA A 516 22.79 25.93 -4.43
C ALA A 516 21.71 26.39 -5.42
N ALA A 517 20.59 26.94 -4.96
CA ALA A 517 19.58 27.52 -5.85
C ALA A 517 20.23 28.66 -6.65
N GLY A 518 20.40 28.48 -7.96
CA GLY A 518 20.97 29.48 -8.87
C GLY A 518 22.43 29.29 -9.33
N ASP A 519 23.23 28.40 -8.72
CA ASP A 519 24.65 28.23 -9.10
C ASP A 519 24.87 27.16 -10.20
N SER A 520 23.79 26.51 -10.67
CA SER A 520 23.82 25.65 -11.87
C SER A 520 23.85 26.46 -13.17
N GLY A 521 24.52 27.61 -13.16
CA GLY A 521 24.64 28.53 -14.29
C GLY A 521 25.28 27.86 -15.51
N LYS A 522 24.46 27.19 -16.32
CA LYS A 522 24.61 26.96 -17.76
C LYS A 522 25.98 26.49 -18.28
N VAL A 523 26.76 25.73 -17.52
CA VAL A 523 27.85 24.95 -18.14
C VAL A 523 27.24 23.65 -18.67
N HIS A 524 26.76 23.68 -19.92
CA HIS A 524 26.23 22.48 -20.56
C HIS A 524 27.33 21.44 -20.73
N SER A 525 27.23 20.31 -20.03
CA SER A 525 28.17 19.21 -20.21
C SER A 525 27.98 18.55 -21.58
N ASN A 526 28.99 18.56 -22.44
CA ASN A 526 28.97 17.86 -23.74
C ASN A 526 29.31 16.36 -23.62
N VAL A 527 29.41 15.82 -22.40
CA VAL A 527 29.82 14.44 -22.13
C VAL A 527 28.97 13.41 -22.87
N ARG A 528 27.64 13.64 -22.96
CA ARG A 528 26.75 12.73 -23.71
C ARG A 528 27.02 12.72 -25.20
N HIS A 529 27.31 13.88 -25.79
CA HIS A 529 27.72 13.99 -27.18
C HIS A 529 29.05 13.26 -27.43
N ARG A 530 30.07 13.55 -26.60
CA ARG A 530 31.39 12.90 -26.66
C ARG A 530 31.30 11.38 -26.55
N TRP A 531 30.44 10.86 -25.67
CA TRP A 531 30.18 9.42 -25.55
C TRP A 531 29.59 8.82 -26.84
N MET A 532 28.60 9.49 -27.43
CA MET A 532 27.98 9.07 -28.70
C MET A 532 28.99 9.07 -29.86
N GLU A 533 29.86 10.08 -29.91
CA GLU A 533 30.97 10.18 -30.88
C GLU A 533 32.10 9.16 -30.63
N GLY A 534 32.09 8.50 -29.48
CA GLY A 534 33.08 7.48 -29.16
C GLY A 534 34.38 7.99 -28.56
N ASP A 535 34.37 9.16 -27.92
CA ASP A 535 35.53 9.72 -27.21
C ASP A 535 36.13 8.67 -26.25
N PRO A 536 37.40 8.25 -26.45
CA PRO A 536 38.03 7.22 -25.63
C PRO A 536 38.12 7.56 -24.14
N ILE A 537 38.30 8.84 -23.79
CA ILE A 537 38.41 9.28 -22.40
C ILE A 537 37.07 9.11 -21.69
N VAL A 538 35.98 9.52 -22.34
CA VAL A 538 34.64 9.38 -21.78
C VAL A 538 34.23 7.91 -21.76
N ARG A 539 34.56 7.14 -22.82
CA ARG A 539 34.24 5.72 -22.88
C ARG A 539 34.91 4.90 -21.80
N GLN A 540 36.23 5.07 -21.68
CA GLN A 540 37.01 4.41 -20.64
C GLN A 540 36.60 4.89 -19.26
N GLY A 541 36.37 6.19 -19.07
CA GLY A 541 35.95 6.77 -17.80
C GLY A 541 34.63 6.18 -17.29
N MET A 542 33.60 6.06 -18.14
CA MET A 542 32.33 5.45 -17.70
C MET A 542 32.48 3.95 -17.45
N ALA A 543 33.28 3.24 -18.25
CA ALA A 543 33.56 1.81 -18.02
C ALA A 543 34.27 1.59 -16.68
N THR A 544 35.28 2.41 -16.37
CA THR A 544 35.97 2.40 -15.08
C THR A 544 34.99 2.69 -13.95
N VAL A 545 34.19 3.77 -14.05
CA VAL A 545 33.22 4.15 -13.02
C VAL A 545 32.15 3.06 -12.81
N ALA A 546 31.69 2.40 -13.87
CA ALA A 546 30.79 1.25 -13.77
C ALA A 546 31.46 0.06 -13.05
N GLY A 547 32.73 -0.23 -13.32
CA GLY A 547 33.50 -1.26 -12.62
C GLY A 547 33.69 -0.96 -11.13
N LEU A 548 33.83 0.32 -10.74
CA LEU A 548 33.88 0.71 -9.32
C LEU A 548 32.61 0.32 -8.56
N ALA A 549 31.45 0.27 -9.23
CA ALA A 549 30.21 -0.17 -8.60
C ALA A 549 30.25 -1.66 -8.21
N ASP A 550 30.78 -2.52 -9.10
CA ASP A 550 30.98 -3.95 -8.81
C ASP A 550 31.95 -4.12 -7.63
N SER A 551 33.10 -3.43 -7.68
CA SER A 551 34.09 -3.46 -6.59
C SER A 551 33.55 -2.94 -5.27
N CYS A 552 32.66 -1.94 -5.30
CA CYS A 552 32.01 -1.43 -4.10
C CYS A 552 31.03 -2.45 -3.51
N ALA A 553 30.25 -3.12 -4.35
CA ALA A 553 29.34 -4.18 -3.89
C ALA A 553 30.12 -5.35 -3.26
N GLU A 554 31.26 -5.73 -3.84
CA GLU A 554 32.16 -6.74 -3.27
C GLU A 554 32.77 -6.28 -1.94
N ALA A 555 33.32 -5.06 -1.88
CA ALA A 555 33.89 -4.48 -0.66
C ALA A 555 32.86 -4.37 0.49
N LEU A 556 31.60 -4.08 0.17
CA LEU A 556 30.50 -4.08 1.15
C LEU A 556 30.23 -5.49 1.72
N ARG A 557 30.14 -6.51 0.85
CA ARG A 557 29.92 -7.91 1.28
C ARG A 557 31.06 -8.41 2.17
N GLU A 558 32.29 -8.03 1.85
CA GLU A 558 33.50 -8.42 2.60
C GLU A 558 33.85 -7.45 3.75
N ARG A 559 33.04 -6.41 3.98
CA ARG A 559 33.25 -5.37 5.00
C ARG A 559 34.61 -4.66 4.90
N ARG A 560 35.15 -4.55 3.69
CA ARG A 560 36.39 -3.81 3.38
C ARG A 560 36.12 -2.31 3.22
N PHE A 561 35.69 -1.66 4.30
CA PHE A 561 35.27 -0.24 4.26
C PHE A 561 36.38 0.74 3.85
N GLY A 562 37.64 0.45 4.17
CA GLY A 562 38.78 1.25 3.70
C GLY A 562 38.91 1.29 2.17
N ASP A 563 38.50 0.21 1.49
CA ASP A 563 38.50 0.17 0.03
C ASP A 563 37.39 1.04 -0.54
N ILE A 564 36.23 1.14 0.13
CA ILE A 564 35.13 2.03 -0.28
C ILE A 564 35.60 3.50 -0.30
N ALA A 565 36.37 3.94 0.70
CA ALA A 565 36.93 5.28 0.73
C ALA A 565 37.85 5.56 -0.49
N ALA A 566 38.71 4.59 -0.85
CA ALA A 566 39.56 4.69 -2.04
C ALA A 566 38.73 4.70 -3.35
N LEU A 567 37.72 3.84 -3.44
CA LEU A 567 36.80 3.79 -4.59
C LEU A 567 36.04 5.11 -4.75
N MET A 568 35.61 5.77 -3.66
CA MET A 568 34.93 7.06 -3.72
C MET A 568 35.83 8.14 -4.32
N LYS A 569 37.10 8.21 -3.89
CA LYS A 569 38.10 9.14 -4.44
C LYS A 569 38.33 8.88 -5.91
N GLU A 570 38.45 7.61 -6.31
CA GLU A 570 38.66 7.24 -7.72
C GLU A 570 37.45 7.57 -8.59
N ASN A 571 36.22 7.35 -8.10
CA ASN A 571 35.01 7.74 -8.82
C ASN A 571 34.97 9.26 -9.02
N PHE A 572 35.32 10.05 -8.01
CA PHE A 572 35.35 11.50 -8.13
C PHE A 572 36.45 11.97 -9.10
N ARG A 573 37.65 11.37 -9.04
CA ARG A 573 38.74 11.64 -9.98
C ARG A 573 38.32 11.40 -11.42
N ASN A 574 37.72 10.23 -11.72
CA ASN A 574 37.23 9.91 -13.06
C ASN A 574 36.15 10.89 -13.53
N ARG A 575 35.27 11.33 -12.62
CA ARG A 575 34.28 12.33 -12.95
C ARG A 575 34.90 13.68 -13.32
N ARG A 576 35.90 14.13 -12.56
CA ARG A 576 36.65 15.35 -12.84
C ARG A 576 37.38 15.26 -14.19
N LEU A 577 37.95 14.10 -14.52
CA LEU A 577 38.57 13.84 -15.84
C LEU A 577 37.56 13.89 -17.00
N MET A 578 36.37 13.32 -16.83
CA MET A 578 35.36 13.27 -17.88
C MET A 578 34.67 14.63 -18.11
N TYR A 579 34.31 15.32 -17.03
CA TYR A 579 33.47 16.52 -17.08
C TYR A 579 34.28 17.83 -17.07
N GLY A 580 35.48 17.83 -16.46
CA GLY A 580 36.28 19.03 -16.24
C GLY A 580 35.80 19.87 -15.05
N ASP A 581 36.70 20.69 -14.51
CA ASP A 581 36.48 21.45 -13.27
C ASP A 581 35.40 22.51 -13.40
N GLU A 582 35.27 23.12 -14.59
CA GLU A 582 34.24 24.12 -14.87
C GLU A 582 32.82 23.54 -14.73
N VAL A 583 32.63 22.31 -15.21
CA VAL A 583 31.33 21.62 -15.14
C VAL A 583 31.10 21.03 -13.75
N VAL A 584 32.16 20.53 -13.10
CA VAL A 584 32.08 20.02 -11.73
C VAL A 584 31.74 21.15 -10.74
N GLY A 585 32.28 22.35 -10.97
CA GLY A 585 32.01 23.55 -10.19
C GLY A 585 32.91 23.69 -8.95
N ALA A 586 33.48 24.88 -8.77
CA ALA A 586 34.44 25.17 -7.70
C ALA A 586 33.87 24.92 -6.28
N ARG A 587 32.61 25.29 -6.04
CA ARG A 587 31.92 25.07 -4.74
C ARG A 587 31.79 23.59 -4.39
N ASN A 588 31.55 22.75 -5.39
CA ASN A 588 31.45 21.30 -5.20
C ASN A 588 32.82 20.68 -4.91
N ILE A 589 33.88 21.19 -5.54
CA ILE A 589 35.27 20.79 -5.27
C ILE A 589 35.66 21.20 -3.83
N GLU A 590 35.35 22.44 -3.43
CA GLU A 590 35.60 22.95 -2.07
C GLU A 590 34.95 22.04 -1.01
N MET A 591 33.74 21.55 -1.26
CA MET A 591 33.03 20.65 -0.35
C MET A 591 33.76 19.31 -0.15
N ILE A 592 34.33 18.75 -1.23
CA ILE A 592 35.10 17.49 -1.18
C ILE A 592 36.46 17.71 -0.52
N GLU A 593 37.12 18.83 -0.82
CA GLU A 593 38.38 19.21 -0.18
C GLU A 593 38.21 19.45 1.32
N LEU A 594 37.09 20.06 1.73
CA LEU A 594 36.74 20.23 3.14
C LEU A 594 36.50 18.89 3.83
N ALA A 595 35.80 17.95 3.18
CA ALA A 595 35.65 16.60 3.71
C ALA A 595 37.01 15.91 3.89
N ALA A 596 37.92 16.05 2.93
CA ALA A 596 39.27 15.50 3.02
C ALA A 596 40.10 16.12 4.16
N ALA A 597 39.94 17.41 4.43
CA ALA A 597 40.60 18.09 5.55
C ALA A 597 40.17 17.53 6.93
N HIS A 598 38.98 16.95 7.02
CA HIS A 598 38.46 16.26 8.20
C HIS A 598 38.68 14.74 8.16
N GLY A 599 39.57 14.25 7.29
CA GLY A 599 39.92 12.83 7.21
C GLY A 599 38.81 11.96 6.60
N MET A 600 38.01 12.50 5.67
CA MET A 600 36.99 11.74 4.95
C MET A 600 37.32 11.59 3.47
N ALA A 601 36.87 10.49 2.87
CA ALA A 601 36.70 10.38 1.44
C ALA A 601 35.28 10.81 1.06
N ALA A 602 35.14 11.53 -0.05
CA ALA A 602 33.84 12.03 -0.50
C ALA A 602 33.68 11.97 -2.02
N LYS A 603 32.44 11.84 -2.46
CA LYS A 603 32.05 11.94 -3.87
C LYS A 603 30.60 12.40 -4.02
N PHE A 604 30.21 12.80 -5.22
CA PHE A 604 28.83 13.21 -5.47
C PHE A 604 27.82 12.08 -5.32
N THR A 605 26.67 12.43 -4.76
CA THR A 605 25.49 11.55 -4.67
C THR A 605 24.70 11.48 -5.98
N GLY A 606 24.85 12.47 -6.87
CA GLY A 606 24.09 12.61 -8.11
C GLY A 606 24.79 13.50 -9.14
N SER A 607 24.08 14.46 -9.73
CA SER A 607 24.61 15.38 -10.75
C SER A 607 25.52 16.50 -10.18
N GLY A 608 25.39 16.83 -8.90
CA GLY A 608 26.21 17.85 -8.20
C GLY A 608 25.42 18.47 -7.04
N GLY A 609 26.08 19.28 -6.19
CA GLY A 609 25.45 20.01 -5.09
C GLY A 609 25.33 19.26 -3.76
N ALA A 610 25.52 17.94 -3.76
CA ALA A 610 25.67 17.13 -2.54
C ALA A 610 26.73 16.04 -2.70
N VAL A 611 27.40 15.71 -1.61
CA VAL A 611 28.43 14.67 -1.51
C VAL A 611 28.10 13.72 -0.37
N VAL A 612 28.37 12.43 -0.60
CA VAL A 612 28.41 11.42 0.45
C VAL A 612 29.86 11.29 0.93
N CYS A 613 30.04 11.18 2.23
CA CYS A 613 31.32 11.11 2.91
C CYS A 613 31.43 9.84 3.75
N ILE A 614 32.63 9.29 3.82
CA ILE A 614 33.01 8.19 4.72
C ILE A 614 34.34 8.54 5.39
N ARG A 615 34.50 8.23 6.68
CA ARG A 615 35.78 8.39 7.37
C ARG A 615 36.85 7.53 6.71
N ASP A 616 38.03 8.11 6.48
CA ASP A 616 39.11 7.47 5.74
C ASP A 616 40.30 7.13 6.65
N PHE A 617 40.59 5.83 6.74
CA PHE A 617 41.72 5.29 7.52
C PHE A 617 42.88 4.79 6.63
N GLY A 618 42.77 4.97 5.31
CA GLY A 618 43.75 4.47 4.34
C GLY A 618 43.49 3.02 3.88
N THR A 619 44.11 2.64 2.75
CA THR A 619 43.96 1.32 2.12
C THR A 619 44.71 0.23 2.88
N GLY A 620 44.14 -0.97 3.00
CA GLY A 620 44.82 -2.16 3.53
C GLY A 620 44.73 -2.37 5.05
N GLN A 621 44.01 -1.52 5.79
CA GLN A 621 43.60 -1.87 7.15
C GLN A 621 42.37 -2.79 7.10
N ALA A 622 42.61 -4.09 6.89
CA ALA A 622 41.60 -5.10 7.22
C ALA A 622 41.29 -5.02 8.72
N ASP A 623 40.01 -5.19 9.10
CA ASP A 623 39.53 -5.22 10.50
C ASP A 623 39.39 -3.88 11.25
N VAL A 624 39.12 -2.77 10.56
CA VAL A 624 38.56 -1.59 11.24
C VAL A 624 37.08 -1.84 11.51
N ALA A 625 36.72 -2.06 12.77
CA ALA A 625 35.32 -2.22 13.20
C ALA A 625 34.45 -1.05 12.68
N ALA A 626 33.23 -1.36 12.20
CA ALA A 626 32.32 -0.37 11.61
C ALA A 626 32.11 0.87 12.50
N GLU A 627 32.08 0.67 13.82
CA GLU A 627 31.94 1.73 14.84
C GLU A 627 33.06 2.78 14.79
N LYS A 628 34.28 2.41 14.35
CA LYS A 628 35.39 3.36 14.22
C LYS A 628 35.19 4.35 13.08
N PHE A 629 34.35 4.02 12.09
CA PHE A 629 34.00 4.95 11.01
C PHE A 629 33.03 6.04 11.46
N GLU A 630 32.47 5.91 12.66
CA GLU A 630 31.67 6.94 13.31
C GLU A 630 32.57 8.00 13.95
N PHE A 631 32.18 9.26 13.86
CA PHE A 631 32.76 10.35 14.62
C PHE A 631 32.09 10.43 16.00
N SER A 632 32.85 10.80 17.02
CA SER A 632 32.24 11.15 18.30
C SER A 632 31.32 12.37 18.16
N PRO A 633 30.31 12.55 19.03
CA PRO A 633 29.41 13.72 18.95
C PRO A 633 30.14 15.07 18.99
N ALA A 634 31.29 15.16 19.64
CA ALA A 634 32.12 16.37 19.67
C ALA A 634 32.85 16.61 18.34
N GLU A 635 33.38 15.56 17.71
CA GLU A 635 33.96 15.63 16.37
C GLU A 635 32.89 16.01 15.34
N GLU A 636 31.71 15.37 15.37
CA GLU A 636 30.60 15.67 14.46
C GLU A 636 30.19 17.13 14.54
N LYS A 637 30.01 17.67 15.75
CA LYS A 637 29.67 19.08 15.95
C LYS A 637 30.74 20.01 15.38
N SER A 638 32.02 19.71 15.61
CA SER A 638 33.13 20.50 15.07
C SER A 638 33.16 20.48 13.53
N ILE A 639 32.86 19.33 12.92
CA ILE A 639 32.79 19.18 11.46
C ILE A 639 31.59 19.96 10.93
N GLN A 640 30.43 19.86 11.58
CA GLN A 640 29.22 20.62 11.23
C GLN A 640 29.48 22.12 11.23
N GLU A 641 30.12 22.66 12.27
CA GLU A 641 30.48 24.08 12.35
C GLU A 641 31.43 24.49 11.21
N SER A 642 32.38 23.63 10.85
CA SER A 642 33.33 23.85 9.74
C SER A 642 32.63 23.90 8.37
N PHE A 643 31.69 22.99 8.10
CA PHE A 643 30.87 23.00 6.89
C PHE A 643 29.92 24.20 6.86
N ALA A 644 29.27 24.52 7.98
CA ALA A 644 28.36 25.65 8.11
C ALA A 644 29.06 26.99 7.86
N ALA A 645 30.30 27.16 8.33
CA ALA A 645 31.12 28.35 8.06
C ALA A 645 31.37 28.58 6.56
N LYS A 646 31.30 27.52 5.74
CA LYS A 646 31.41 27.55 4.28
C LYS A 646 30.05 27.53 3.56
N GLY A 647 28.95 27.64 4.30
CA GLY A 647 27.58 27.64 3.77
C GLY A 647 27.12 26.26 3.27
N PHE A 648 27.69 25.18 3.82
CA PHE A 648 27.26 23.81 3.58
C PHE A 648 26.57 23.25 4.82
N GLU A 649 25.63 22.34 4.61
CA GLU A 649 25.09 21.51 5.68
C GLU A 649 25.80 20.17 5.71
N PHE A 650 26.01 19.61 6.90
CA PHE A 650 26.65 18.32 7.12
C PHE A 650 25.90 17.54 8.21
N PHE A 651 25.57 16.29 7.95
CA PHE A 651 24.89 15.44 8.94
C PHE A 651 25.10 13.95 8.65
N ARG A 652 24.81 13.11 9.64
CA ARG A 652 24.88 11.65 9.51
C ARG A 652 23.69 11.10 8.74
N VAL A 653 23.96 10.21 7.79
CA VAL A 653 22.93 9.55 6.96
C VAL A 653 22.10 8.59 7.80
N GLN A 654 20.78 8.69 7.71
CA GLN A 654 19.85 7.72 8.31
C GLN A 654 19.49 6.64 7.29
N THR A 655 19.76 5.39 7.66
CA THR A 655 19.55 4.20 6.82
C THR A 655 18.26 3.45 7.14
N ALA A 656 17.55 3.84 8.20
CA ALA A 656 16.24 3.33 8.60
C ALA A 656 15.35 4.47 9.11
N LEU A 657 14.03 4.23 9.19
CA LEU A 657 13.08 5.12 9.84
C LEU A 657 13.34 5.08 11.36
N ASP A 658 14.02 6.09 11.87
CA ASP A 658 14.20 6.28 13.31
C ASP A 658 13.00 7.05 13.85
N GLU A 659 12.06 6.38 14.53
CA GLU A 659 10.87 7.01 15.13
C GLU A 659 11.23 8.01 16.24
N THR A 660 12.50 8.11 16.63
CA THR A 660 12.97 8.94 17.75
C THR A 660 13.82 10.15 17.36
N ALA A 661 14.18 10.32 16.08
CA ALA A 661 15.00 11.44 15.65
C ALA A 661 14.16 12.71 15.39
N PRO A 662 14.53 13.88 15.95
CA PRO A 662 13.83 15.12 15.63
C PRO A 662 13.96 15.41 14.13
N LEU A 663 12.82 15.59 13.46
CA LEU A 663 12.74 16.14 12.11
C LEU A 663 13.64 17.38 12.06
N LEU A 664 14.63 17.37 11.16
CA LEU A 664 15.46 18.54 10.89
C LEU A 664 14.51 19.73 10.63
N SER A 665 14.54 20.69 11.54
CA SER A 665 13.70 21.88 11.45
C SER A 665 13.98 22.58 10.13
N SER A 666 12.91 22.97 9.43
CA SER A 666 13.01 23.80 8.24
C SER A 666 13.92 25.00 8.53
N PRO A 667 14.85 25.35 7.62
CA PRO A 667 15.64 26.56 7.76
C PRO A 667 14.74 27.75 7.40
N ASP A 668 13.81 28.14 8.29
CA ASP A 668 13.22 29.50 8.34
C ASP A 668 12.23 29.78 9.50
N ALA A 669 12.13 28.94 10.54
CA ALA A 669 11.23 29.22 11.68
C ALA A 669 11.81 30.18 12.76
N ASN A 670 12.97 30.79 12.53
CA ASN A 670 13.62 31.67 13.52
C ASN A 670 14.07 33.00 12.90
N ARG A 671 13.10 33.84 12.53
CA ARG A 671 13.27 35.30 12.52
C ARG A 671 11.98 35.99 12.96
N GLU A 672 12.16 36.98 13.83
CA GLU A 672 11.16 37.91 14.37
C GLU A 672 10.36 37.47 15.63
N LYS A 673 11.10 37.30 16.73
CA LYS A 673 10.66 37.82 18.04
C LYS A 673 11.82 38.56 18.73
N SER A 674 11.99 39.83 18.39
CA SER A 674 12.71 40.78 19.25
C SER A 674 12.31 42.22 18.91
N SER A 675 11.26 42.72 19.57
CA SER A 675 11.31 43.98 20.34
C SER A 675 9.90 44.32 20.85
N GLU A 676 9.77 44.27 22.17
CA GLU A 676 8.70 44.94 22.92
C GLU A 676 8.85 46.46 22.81
N GLY A 677 7.69 47.14 22.89
CA GLY A 677 7.57 48.40 23.59
C GLY A 677 7.63 49.65 22.73
N ASP A 678 6.47 50.15 22.30
CA ASP A 678 6.02 51.40 22.91
C ASP A 678 4.52 51.68 22.73
N ARG A 679 3.98 52.30 23.77
CA ARG A 679 2.59 52.70 23.98
C ARG A 679 2.15 53.75 22.96
N VAL A 680 0.87 53.76 22.58
CA VAL A 680 -0.07 54.86 22.84
C VAL A 680 -1.50 54.39 22.46
N ALA A 681 -2.41 54.55 23.43
CA ALA A 681 -3.84 54.38 23.29
C ALA A 681 -4.51 55.60 22.62
N SER A 682 -5.77 55.40 22.21
CA SER A 682 -6.80 56.38 21.77
C SER A 682 -7.08 56.31 20.26
N ALA A 683 -8.30 56.38 19.76
CA ALA A 683 -9.64 56.40 20.35
C ALA A 683 -10.62 55.93 19.28
N ALA A 684 -11.71 55.30 19.71
CA ALA A 684 -12.91 55.14 18.91
C ALA A 684 -13.53 56.51 18.63
N ALA A 685 -13.90 56.78 17.38
CA ALA A 685 -14.90 57.78 17.03
C ALA A 685 -15.59 57.40 15.71
N SER A 686 -16.79 56.89 15.87
CA SER A 686 -17.86 56.86 14.88
C SER A 686 -18.13 58.25 14.30
N VAL A 687 -18.22 58.38 12.97
CA VAL A 687 -19.09 59.38 12.33
C VAL A 687 -19.76 58.76 11.11
N SER A 688 -21.09 58.83 11.14
CA SER A 688 -22.04 58.43 10.12
C SER A 688 -22.18 59.48 9.01
N THR A 689 -22.96 59.10 7.99
CA THR A 689 -23.80 59.91 7.09
C THR A 689 -23.24 60.42 5.75
N SER A 690 -23.63 59.66 4.71
CA SER A 690 -24.46 60.07 3.56
C SER A 690 -23.88 60.97 2.46
N ARG A 691 -23.94 60.48 1.21
CA ARG A 691 -24.81 60.95 0.09
C ARG A 691 -24.32 60.33 -1.22
N HIS A 692 -25.14 59.47 -1.84
CA HIS A 692 -25.87 59.77 -3.09
C HIS A 692 -25.00 60.12 -4.31
N ALA A 693 -24.85 59.17 -5.23
CA ALA A 693 -25.02 59.41 -6.67
C ALA A 693 -25.36 58.10 -7.40
N LYS A 694 -26.57 58.06 -7.96
CA LYS A 694 -27.03 57.08 -8.95
C LYS A 694 -26.46 57.40 -10.34
N SER A 695 -26.65 56.45 -11.26
CA SER A 695 -26.40 56.45 -12.72
C SER A 695 -25.04 55.85 -13.09
N ARG A 696 -24.92 54.89 -14.01
CA ARG A 696 -25.71 54.64 -15.22
C ARG A 696 -25.54 53.18 -15.66
N ALA A 697 -26.62 52.58 -16.16
CA ALA A 697 -26.61 51.32 -16.91
C ALA A 697 -26.46 51.60 -18.42
N MET A 698 -25.69 50.76 -19.12
CA MET A 698 -25.72 50.43 -20.56
C MET A 698 -24.66 49.32 -20.75
N VAL A 699 -24.97 48.04 -21.02
CA VAL A 699 -25.58 47.42 -22.21
C VAL A 699 -24.81 47.70 -23.50
N LEU A 700 -24.04 46.70 -23.98
CA LEU A 700 -23.91 46.14 -25.34
C LEU A 700 -22.53 45.45 -25.46
N GLN A 701 -22.41 44.12 -25.53
CA GLN A 701 -22.60 43.19 -26.67
C GLN A 701 -21.48 43.27 -27.74
N ILE A 702 -20.91 42.10 -28.05
CA ILE A 702 -20.23 41.66 -29.32
C ILE A 702 -18.79 42.20 -29.47
N ASP A 703 -17.74 41.45 -29.80
CA ASP A 703 -17.56 40.12 -30.46
C ASP A 703 -16.83 39.08 -29.59
#